data_AF-A0A8J7S6E6-F1
#
_entry.id   AF-A0A8J7S6E6-F1
#
_cell.length_a   1.000
_cell.length_b   1.000
_cell.length_c   1.000
_cell.angle_alpha   90.00
_cell.angle_beta   90.00
_cell.angle_gamma   90.00
#
_symmetry.space_group_name_H-M   'P 1'
#
loop_
_entity.id
_entity.type
_entity.pdbx_description
1 polymer ?
#
loop_
_entity_poly.entity_id
_entity_poly.type
_entity_poly.pdbx_seq_one_letter_code
_entity_poly.pdbx_strand_id
1 'polypeptide(L)'
;MKDSLFWSQIYNLDDDDSYPISFIVQNNESYILSKVYSDTMYINILKYDANGNLLWNQTYDHGLNNYVPYYIYSSGDFLYILANYYDVSIESYGIITLKYDTDGNLLWNQTYNNPSEPQGLIFGQGYGNAIYELVIGNSRGYDKVLLLKYDTEGNLLWNQTYDTAEGTESACSFTIYNNELYILYTQNKNGNSDIGLLKYDANGNLLWNQTYDYSTYDGPKSIRQYGGDIYILGEGYLSNYDSILLKYDTEGNLLWNQTYDYKNQDNEPKYLLISNNRLYTIGYETCSPNGIISVTYDTDGNLLWNQTFDYKKIANEVVSATLLNDELYLLCNGIDNNQNILLLKYGNNGNLLWNQTYDYKENYDEAKYMGISNDNIHILGTCYSDVENILSLKYDLDGNLINNNTFNFNNVDTTSKRMVVSKDNVFILGKIWNVTNYGLVLLRYGVDTTAPYITINSPNGTLKTDKFLINVSSYEGLVTSGIKEVIANINNENITLTKTGDYYLAEKTLNDGTYLLNVTSIDNANNSNSTSTTFTIDTYVPSSNNNNRRRTIDASDSIESKSLRRTVSDSTVVYGSNFDKQLANSLKENTYSDDTEIDGDTIILGGPVSNRIANQYNDRFTIPVTNDNPGENRGIIQVISIPSGSSTIVQSYKLIYIAGSDRLGTEAALKYFETLTELPDEPITVEWVDGGFKVIE
;
A
#
# COMPACT_ATOMS: atom_id res chain seq x y z
N MET A 1 14.85 14.51 -0.25
CA MET A 1 14.31 13.26 0.28
C MET A 1 13.12 12.91 -0.59
N LYS A 2 13.15 11.76 -1.27
CA LYS A 2 12.06 11.32 -2.14
C LYS A 2 11.03 10.64 -1.24
N ASP A 3 9.76 11.02 -1.34
CA ASP A 3 8.72 10.30 -0.62
C ASP A 3 8.62 8.89 -1.20
N SER A 4 8.64 7.89 -0.32
CA SER A 4 8.54 6.48 -0.67
C SER A 4 7.16 5.95 -0.29
N LEU A 5 6.63 5.04 -1.09
CA LEU A 5 5.46 4.25 -0.75
C LEU A 5 5.85 3.32 0.40
N PHE A 6 5.24 3.51 1.56
CA PHE A 6 5.47 2.66 2.73
C PHE A 6 4.81 1.31 2.53
N TRP A 7 3.57 1.31 2.05
CA TRP A 7 2.80 0.11 1.77
C TRP A 7 1.62 0.42 0.85
N SER A 8 1.17 -0.61 0.13
CA SER A 8 -0.10 -0.63 -0.58
C SER A 8 -0.92 -1.82 -0.11
N GLN A 9 -2.21 -1.60 0.14
CA GLN A 9 -3.17 -2.69 0.36
C GLN A 9 -4.11 -2.75 -0.83
N ILE A 10 -4.20 -3.93 -1.45
CA ILE A 10 -5.19 -4.24 -2.48
C ILE A 10 -6.19 -5.21 -1.87
N TYR A 11 -7.42 -4.76 -1.68
CA TYR A 11 -8.50 -5.63 -1.22
C TYR A 11 -9.41 -5.95 -2.39
N ASN A 12 -9.41 -7.21 -2.84
CA ASN A 12 -10.34 -7.68 -3.86
C ASN A 12 -11.73 -7.79 -3.23
N LEU A 13 -12.70 -7.15 -3.88
CA LEU A 13 -14.10 -7.28 -3.60
C LEU A 13 -14.65 -8.31 -4.60
N ASP A 14 -15.42 -9.27 -4.09
CA ASP A 14 -15.80 -10.50 -4.79
C ASP A 14 -16.74 -10.29 -6.00
N ASP A 15 -17.18 -9.07 -6.29
CA ASP A 15 -18.21 -8.77 -7.29
C ASP A 15 -18.04 -7.40 -7.95
N ASP A 16 -18.54 -7.29 -9.17
CA ASP A 16 -18.51 -6.11 -10.02
C ASP A 16 -19.26 -4.87 -9.45
N ASP A 17 -20.20 -5.06 -8.53
CA ASP A 17 -20.96 -3.96 -7.93
C ASP A 17 -20.40 -3.48 -6.58
N SER A 18 -19.28 -4.05 -6.14
CA SER A 18 -18.58 -3.70 -4.91
C SER A 18 -17.57 -2.58 -5.14
N TYR A 19 -17.60 -1.52 -4.32
CA TYR A 19 -16.63 -0.43 -4.44
C TYR A 19 -16.51 0.42 -3.16
N PRO A 20 -15.36 1.07 -2.94
CA PRO A 20 -15.20 2.06 -1.87
C PRO A 20 -16.11 3.27 -2.05
N ILE A 21 -16.70 3.74 -0.94
CA ILE A 21 -17.57 4.92 -0.89
C ILE A 21 -16.85 6.11 -0.28
N SER A 22 -16.29 5.92 0.91
CA SER A 22 -15.69 6.99 1.70
C SER A 22 -14.61 6.41 2.62
N PHE A 23 -13.73 7.27 3.12
CA PHE A 23 -12.83 6.90 4.20
C PHE A 23 -12.47 8.11 5.04
N ILE A 24 -12.06 7.84 6.28
CA ILE A 24 -11.52 8.82 7.21
C ILE A 24 -10.24 8.28 7.83
N VAL A 25 -9.40 9.18 8.33
CA VAL A 25 -8.19 8.82 9.07
C VAL A 25 -8.26 9.49 10.43
N GLN A 26 -8.12 8.69 11.49
CA GLN A 26 -8.07 9.17 12.87
C GLN A 26 -6.89 8.49 13.56
N ASN A 27 -6.02 9.27 14.20
CA ASN A 27 -4.83 8.76 14.88
C ASN A 27 -3.91 7.90 13.97
N ASN A 28 -3.82 8.23 12.67
CA ASN A 28 -3.13 7.45 11.63
C ASN A 28 -3.69 6.05 11.38
N GLU A 29 -4.88 5.74 11.91
CA GLU A 29 -5.66 4.56 11.54
C GLU A 29 -6.67 4.97 10.47
N SER A 30 -6.81 4.13 9.44
CA SER A 30 -7.73 4.38 8.32
C SER A 30 -8.99 3.57 8.49
N TYR A 31 -10.14 4.24 8.43
CA TYR A 31 -11.47 3.62 8.43
C TYR A 31 -12.09 3.80 7.06
N ILE A 32 -12.34 2.70 6.38
CA ILE A 32 -12.88 2.67 5.02
C ILE A 32 -14.32 2.20 5.09
N LEU A 33 -15.19 2.92 4.39
CA LEU A 33 -16.55 2.50 4.09
C LEU A 33 -16.63 2.04 2.64
N SER A 34 -17.04 0.79 2.43
CA SER A 34 -17.26 0.21 1.11
C SER A 34 -18.66 -0.40 1.02
N LYS A 35 -19.14 -0.44 -0.22
CA LYS A 35 -20.29 -1.22 -0.63
C LYS A 35 -19.77 -2.58 -1.10
N VAL A 36 -20.39 -3.67 -0.64
CA VAL A 36 -20.09 -5.01 -1.16
C VAL A 36 -21.36 -5.63 -1.71
N TYR A 37 -21.26 -6.16 -2.91
CA TYR A 37 -22.30 -6.89 -3.59
C TYR A 37 -22.06 -8.39 -3.42
N SER A 38 -23.11 -9.09 -3.04
CA SER A 38 -23.23 -10.55 -3.08
C SER A 38 -24.67 -10.87 -3.47
N ASP A 39 -25.17 -12.11 -3.26
CA ASP A 39 -26.60 -12.42 -3.37
C ASP A 39 -27.50 -11.43 -2.59
N THR A 40 -26.92 -10.74 -1.59
CA THR A 40 -27.46 -9.55 -0.91
C THR A 40 -26.40 -8.45 -0.84
N MET A 41 -26.81 -7.18 -0.97
CA MET A 41 -25.90 -6.03 -0.80
C MET A 41 -25.70 -5.76 0.68
N TYR A 42 -24.49 -5.44 1.15
CA TYR A 42 -24.23 -5.08 2.55
C TYR A 42 -23.21 -3.95 2.71
N ILE A 43 -23.22 -3.32 3.89
CA ILE A 43 -22.27 -2.27 4.27
C ILE A 43 -21.01 -2.93 4.81
N ASN A 44 -19.85 -2.49 4.35
CA ASN A 44 -18.56 -3.00 4.82
C ASN A 44 -17.69 -1.87 5.37
N ILE A 45 -17.06 -2.14 6.52
CA ILE A 45 -16.24 -1.19 7.24
C ILE A 45 -14.91 -1.88 7.55
N LEU A 46 -13.81 -1.30 7.08
CA LEU A 46 -12.46 -1.84 7.27
C LEU A 46 -11.64 -0.86 8.10
N LYS A 47 -10.89 -1.37 9.09
CA LYS A 47 -9.91 -0.58 9.83
C LYS A 47 -8.50 -1.08 9.56
N TYR A 48 -7.60 -0.16 9.21
CA TYR A 48 -6.18 -0.42 9.04
C TYR A 48 -5.34 0.38 10.03
N ASP A 49 -4.26 -0.20 10.51
CA ASP A 49 -3.24 0.52 11.27
C ASP A 49 -2.40 1.43 10.35
N ALA A 50 -1.52 2.21 10.96
CA ALA A 50 -0.61 3.09 10.22
C ALA A 50 0.37 2.34 9.30
N ASN A 51 0.61 1.05 9.53
CA ASN A 51 1.50 0.19 8.74
C ASN A 51 0.75 -0.57 7.64
N GLY A 52 -0.56 -0.35 7.49
CA GLY A 52 -1.38 -0.99 6.48
C GLY A 52 -1.81 -2.40 6.86
N ASN A 53 -1.66 -2.80 8.11
CA ASN A 53 -2.21 -4.07 8.57
C ASN A 53 -3.72 -3.91 8.84
N LEU A 54 -4.52 -4.84 8.33
CA LEU A 54 -5.94 -4.91 8.65
C LEU A 54 -6.09 -5.22 10.14
N LEU A 55 -6.71 -4.31 10.89
CA LEU A 55 -7.01 -4.48 12.32
C LEU A 55 -8.33 -5.22 12.51
N TRP A 56 -9.36 -4.81 11.78
CA TRP A 56 -10.65 -5.50 11.75
C TRP A 56 -11.43 -5.20 10.48
N ASN A 57 -12.39 -6.08 10.20
CA ASN A 57 -13.33 -6.00 9.10
C ASN A 57 -14.74 -6.26 9.64
N GLN A 58 -15.64 -5.29 9.52
CA GLN A 58 -17.03 -5.41 9.94
C GLN A 58 -17.95 -5.37 8.73
N THR A 59 -18.94 -6.25 8.72
CA THR A 59 -20.04 -6.23 7.77
C THR A 59 -21.34 -5.95 8.52
N TYR A 60 -22.22 -5.19 7.88
CA TYR A 60 -23.55 -4.92 8.39
C TYR A 60 -24.57 -5.27 7.32
N ASP A 61 -25.41 -6.25 7.65
CA ASP A 61 -26.58 -6.67 6.90
C ASP A 61 -27.76 -6.79 7.89
N HIS A 62 -28.81 -6.01 7.65
CA HIS A 62 -30.02 -6.00 8.46
C HIS A 62 -31.17 -6.77 7.77
N GLY A 63 -30.87 -7.52 6.71
CA GLY A 63 -31.83 -8.37 6.00
C GLY A 63 -32.82 -7.58 5.12
N LEU A 64 -32.57 -6.29 4.91
CA LEU A 64 -33.30 -5.47 3.91
C LEU A 64 -32.46 -5.42 2.65
N ASN A 65 -33.11 -5.25 1.51
CA ASN A 65 -32.41 -5.30 0.22
C ASN A 65 -31.74 -3.96 -0.09
N ASN A 66 -30.65 -4.02 -0.87
CA ASN A 66 -30.01 -2.89 -1.54
C ASN A 66 -29.53 -1.75 -0.62
N TYR A 67 -28.63 -2.03 0.32
CA TYR A 67 -27.94 -0.96 1.03
C TYR A 67 -27.00 -0.18 0.11
N VAL A 68 -27.06 1.14 0.20
CA VAL A 68 -26.15 2.08 -0.45
C VAL A 68 -25.47 2.91 0.63
N PRO A 69 -24.28 2.50 1.12
CA PRO A 69 -23.51 3.31 2.04
C PRO A 69 -23.20 4.66 1.39
N TYR A 70 -23.29 5.72 2.18
CA TYR A 70 -23.14 7.09 1.69
C TYR A 70 -21.96 7.81 2.34
N TYR A 71 -21.86 7.77 3.66
CA TYR A 71 -20.88 8.55 4.39
C TYR A 71 -20.45 7.90 5.70
N ILE A 72 -19.19 8.12 6.07
CA ILE A 72 -18.61 7.78 7.37
C ILE A 72 -17.97 9.04 7.95
N TYR A 73 -18.21 9.29 9.24
CA TYR A 73 -17.52 10.32 10.00
C TYR A 73 -17.22 9.84 11.42
N SER A 74 -16.24 10.46 12.06
CA SER A 74 -15.94 10.21 13.48
C SER A 74 -16.33 11.41 14.34
N SER A 75 -16.70 11.11 15.59
CA SER A 75 -16.87 12.10 16.64
C SER A 75 -16.43 11.49 17.97
N GLY A 76 -15.30 11.98 18.49
CA GLY A 76 -14.62 11.33 19.62
C GLY A 76 -14.13 9.93 19.25
N ASP A 77 -14.44 8.95 20.10
CA ASP A 77 -14.06 7.54 19.94
C ASP A 77 -15.14 6.70 19.23
N PHE A 78 -16.01 7.36 18.46
CA PHE A 78 -17.11 6.72 17.76
C PHE A 78 -17.07 7.00 16.26
N LEU A 79 -17.48 5.99 15.50
CA LEU A 79 -17.70 6.05 14.06
C LEU A 79 -19.20 6.03 13.80
N TYR A 80 -19.64 6.89 12.89
CA TYR A 80 -21.02 6.95 12.44
C TYR A 80 -21.08 6.69 10.94
N ILE A 81 -21.92 5.75 10.54
CA ILE A 81 -22.11 5.36 9.14
C ILE A 81 -23.55 5.69 8.77
N LEU A 82 -23.71 6.37 7.64
CA LEU A 82 -25.00 6.71 7.07
C LEU A 82 -25.16 6.00 5.72
N ALA A 83 -26.31 5.37 5.52
CA ALA A 83 -26.62 4.67 4.30
C ALA A 83 -28.11 4.76 3.96
N ASN A 84 -28.42 4.59 2.67
CA ASN A 84 -29.78 4.36 2.20
C ASN A 84 -30.03 2.84 2.09
N TYR A 85 -31.28 2.42 2.16
CA TYR A 85 -31.70 1.05 1.84
C TYR A 85 -33.01 1.05 1.07
N TYR A 86 -33.31 -0.05 0.36
CA TYR A 86 -34.58 -0.23 -0.34
C TYR A 86 -35.35 -1.41 0.24
N ASP A 87 -36.49 -1.11 0.87
CA ASP A 87 -37.40 -2.13 1.37
C ASP A 87 -38.31 -2.62 0.25
N VAL A 88 -37.99 -3.79 -0.31
CA VAL A 88 -38.77 -4.44 -1.36
C VAL A 88 -40.18 -4.81 -0.87
N SER A 89 -40.37 -5.06 0.43
CA SER A 89 -41.68 -5.50 0.95
C SER A 89 -42.75 -4.41 0.87
N ILE A 90 -42.33 -3.15 0.86
CA ILE A 90 -43.19 -1.96 0.81
C ILE A 90 -42.81 -1.01 -0.33
N GLU A 91 -41.89 -1.44 -1.21
CA GLU A 91 -41.37 -0.69 -2.35
C GLU A 91 -40.88 0.73 -2.01
N SER A 92 -40.23 0.92 -0.85
CA SER A 92 -39.83 2.24 -0.35
C SER A 92 -38.33 2.34 -0.01
N TYR A 93 -37.74 3.50 -0.23
CA TYR A 93 -36.40 3.84 0.25
C TYR A 93 -36.45 4.37 1.67
N GLY A 94 -35.50 3.92 2.50
CA GLY A 94 -35.28 4.38 3.86
C GLY A 94 -33.82 4.66 4.16
N ILE A 95 -33.56 5.09 5.39
CA ILE A 95 -32.23 5.48 5.87
C ILE A 95 -31.83 4.58 7.01
N ILE A 96 -30.55 4.28 7.09
CA ILE A 96 -29.96 3.61 8.24
C ILE A 96 -28.75 4.38 8.75
N THR A 97 -28.71 4.53 10.07
CA THR A 97 -27.63 5.16 10.82
C THR A 97 -27.04 4.12 11.75
N LEU A 98 -25.73 3.89 11.63
CA LEU A 98 -25.00 2.95 12.46
C LEU A 98 -23.99 3.71 13.33
N LYS A 99 -23.83 3.28 14.58
CA LYS A 99 -22.76 3.73 15.45
C LYS A 99 -21.87 2.56 15.85
N TYR A 100 -20.58 2.73 15.64
CA TYR A 100 -19.54 1.80 16.09
C TYR A 100 -18.59 2.51 17.06
N ASP A 101 -17.96 1.74 17.94
CA ASP A 101 -16.71 2.20 18.57
C ASP A 101 -15.51 2.01 17.62
N THR A 102 -14.34 2.56 18.00
CA THR A 102 -13.10 2.41 17.21
C THR A 102 -12.54 0.98 17.17
N ASP A 103 -13.05 0.08 18.00
CA ASP A 103 -12.68 -1.34 18.04
C ASP A 103 -13.56 -2.19 17.09
N GLY A 104 -14.54 -1.56 16.44
CA GLY A 104 -15.42 -2.19 15.45
C GLY A 104 -16.64 -2.86 16.06
N ASN A 105 -16.98 -2.59 17.31
CA ASN A 105 -18.21 -3.09 17.90
C ASN A 105 -19.38 -2.18 17.51
N LEU A 106 -20.44 -2.77 16.95
CA LEU A 106 -21.69 -2.07 16.71
C LEU A 106 -22.35 -1.73 18.06
N LEU A 107 -22.50 -0.44 18.34
CA LEU A 107 -23.12 0.05 19.57
C LEU A 107 -24.63 0.18 19.40
N TRP A 108 -25.08 0.71 18.27
CA TRP A 108 -26.49 0.76 17.89
C TRP A 108 -26.68 0.96 16.39
N ASN A 109 -27.87 0.62 15.91
CA ASN A 109 -28.36 0.91 14.57
C ASN A 109 -29.77 1.50 14.66
N GLN A 110 -30.08 2.46 13.79
CA GLN A 110 -31.40 3.05 13.67
C GLN A 110 -31.83 3.09 12.22
N THR A 111 -33.09 2.72 11.96
CA THR A 111 -33.71 2.86 10.66
C THR A 111 -34.81 3.92 10.71
N TYR A 112 -34.88 4.73 9.66
CA TYR A 112 -35.98 5.66 9.45
C TYR A 112 -36.56 5.41 8.06
N ASN A 113 -37.84 5.01 8.01
CA ASN A 113 -38.55 4.82 6.77
C ASN A 113 -40.00 5.30 6.89
N ASN A 114 -40.36 6.25 6.02
CA ASN A 114 -41.74 6.62 5.75
C ASN A 114 -42.18 6.07 4.37
N PRO A 115 -42.96 4.97 4.33
CA PRO A 115 -43.31 4.28 3.08
C PRO A 115 -44.06 5.14 2.06
N SER A 116 -44.77 6.19 2.51
CA SER A 116 -45.50 7.08 1.60
C SER A 116 -44.62 8.14 0.94
N GLU A 117 -43.40 8.35 1.43
CA GLU A 117 -42.52 9.44 1.02
C GLU A 117 -41.06 8.96 0.97
N PRO A 118 -40.64 8.15 -0.03
CA PRO A 118 -39.32 7.52 -0.07
C PRO A 118 -38.19 8.49 0.26
N GLN A 119 -37.21 8.11 1.08
CA GLN A 119 -36.16 9.02 1.54
C GLN A 119 -34.82 8.80 0.82
N GLY A 120 -34.12 9.88 0.52
CA GLY A 120 -32.74 9.90 0.06
C GLY A 120 -31.88 10.77 0.96
N LEU A 121 -30.90 10.16 1.61
CA LEU A 121 -29.92 10.86 2.43
C LEU A 121 -29.01 11.76 1.58
N ILE A 122 -28.73 12.97 2.08
CA ILE A 122 -27.78 13.90 1.46
C ILE A 122 -26.58 14.19 2.35
N PHE A 123 -26.80 14.33 3.66
CA PHE A 123 -25.72 14.70 4.56
C PHE A 123 -26.02 14.29 6.00
N GLY A 124 -24.99 14.13 6.82
CA GLY A 124 -25.14 14.06 8.27
C GLY A 124 -23.87 14.44 9.01
N GLN A 125 -24.03 14.92 10.23
CA GLN A 125 -22.96 15.45 11.07
C GLN A 125 -23.28 15.29 12.56
N GLY A 126 -22.26 15.00 13.38
CA GLY A 126 -22.35 15.10 14.83
C GLY A 126 -22.07 16.53 15.33
N TYR A 127 -22.84 16.99 16.32
CA TYR A 127 -22.58 18.25 17.03
C TYR A 127 -22.94 18.11 18.52
N GLY A 128 -21.98 18.38 19.40
CA GLY A 128 -22.14 18.16 20.84
C GLY A 128 -22.51 16.69 21.13
N ASN A 129 -23.61 16.48 21.84
CA ASN A 129 -24.14 15.16 22.18
C ASN A 129 -25.31 14.73 21.26
N ALA A 130 -25.34 15.21 20.03
CA ALA A 130 -26.40 14.87 19.08
C ALA A 130 -25.85 14.62 17.68
N ILE A 131 -26.64 13.89 16.91
CA ILE A 131 -26.40 13.56 15.51
C ILE A 131 -27.52 14.20 14.71
N TYR A 132 -27.16 14.96 13.67
CA TYR A 132 -28.08 15.61 12.76
C TYR A 132 -27.94 15.01 11.37
N GLU A 133 -29.06 14.67 10.77
CA GLU A 133 -29.12 14.12 9.41
C GLU A 133 -30.08 14.95 8.57
N LEU A 134 -29.63 15.26 7.36
CA LEU A 134 -30.37 15.98 6.35
C LEU A 134 -30.71 15.01 5.21
N VAL A 135 -32.01 14.97 4.90
CA VAL A 135 -32.63 13.99 4.03
C VAL A 135 -33.54 14.73 3.05
N ILE A 136 -33.60 14.28 1.80
CA ILE A 136 -34.64 14.70 0.86
C ILE A 136 -35.63 13.58 0.62
N GLY A 137 -36.93 13.90 0.63
CA GLY A 137 -37.99 13.00 0.16
C GLY A 137 -37.99 12.94 -1.37
N ASN A 138 -37.97 11.74 -1.95
CA ASN A 138 -37.94 11.48 -3.40
C ASN A 138 -39.27 10.90 -3.89
N SER A 139 -40.38 11.55 -3.57
CA SER A 139 -41.69 11.14 -4.09
C SER A 139 -42.04 11.93 -5.34
N ARG A 140 -41.82 11.33 -6.53
CA ARG A 140 -42.50 11.63 -7.81
C ARG A 140 -42.88 13.11 -8.05
N GLY A 141 -41.93 14.03 -7.85
CA GLY A 141 -42.10 15.47 -8.13
C GLY A 141 -42.31 16.38 -6.91
N TYR A 142 -42.07 15.90 -5.68
CA TYR A 142 -42.06 16.72 -4.46
C TYR A 142 -40.73 16.53 -3.73
N ASP A 143 -39.86 17.53 -3.78
CA ASP A 143 -38.61 17.56 -3.02
C ASP A 143 -38.93 18.19 -1.66
N LYS A 144 -38.99 17.40 -0.59
CA LYS A 144 -39.16 17.91 0.78
C LYS A 144 -37.87 17.77 1.55
N VAL A 145 -37.63 18.66 2.50
CA VAL A 145 -36.47 18.57 3.39
C VAL A 145 -36.87 17.88 4.69
N LEU A 146 -36.36 16.67 4.91
CA LEU A 146 -36.52 15.93 6.16
C LEU A 146 -35.24 16.07 7.01
N LEU A 147 -35.45 16.31 8.30
CA LEU A 147 -34.42 16.48 9.31
C LEU A 147 -34.62 15.42 10.38
N LEU A 148 -33.55 14.72 10.72
CA LEU A 148 -33.53 13.77 11.83
C LEU A 148 -32.50 14.22 12.85
N LYS A 149 -32.86 14.16 14.13
CA LYS A 149 -31.91 14.36 15.24
C LYS A 149 -31.96 13.17 16.19
N TYR A 150 -30.80 12.58 16.43
CA TYR A 150 -30.62 11.51 17.42
C TYR A 150 -29.76 11.99 18.59
N ASP A 151 -29.95 11.40 19.76
CA ASP A 151 -28.95 11.47 20.84
C ASP A 151 -27.77 10.52 20.58
N THR A 152 -26.76 10.58 21.43
CA THR A 152 -25.56 9.74 21.33
C THR A 152 -25.84 8.25 21.53
N GLU A 153 -26.95 7.90 22.16
CA GLU A 153 -27.46 6.56 22.42
C GLU A 153 -28.31 6.02 21.26
N GLY A 154 -28.56 6.84 20.23
CA GLY A 154 -29.31 6.47 19.04
C GLY A 154 -30.82 6.64 19.19
N ASN A 155 -31.33 7.28 20.23
CA ASN A 155 -32.75 7.58 20.32
C ASN A 155 -33.08 8.76 19.41
N LEU A 156 -34.12 8.62 18.58
CA LEU A 156 -34.64 9.73 17.79
C LEU A 156 -35.24 10.78 18.75
N LEU A 157 -34.59 11.93 18.85
CA LEU A 157 -35.05 13.06 19.67
C LEU A 157 -36.20 13.79 19.00
N TRP A 158 -36.05 14.06 17.70
CA TRP A 158 -37.11 14.64 16.87
C TRP A 158 -36.83 14.41 15.39
N ASN A 159 -37.89 14.54 14.59
CA ASN A 159 -37.82 14.68 13.14
C ASN A 159 -38.70 15.86 12.69
N GLN A 160 -38.32 16.50 11.60
CA GLN A 160 -39.08 17.59 11.00
C GLN A 160 -39.06 17.49 9.48
N THR A 161 -40.21 17.74 8.85
CA THR A 161 -40.30 17.88 7.39
C THR A 161 -40.66 19.31 7.06
N TYR A 162 -39.84 19.94 6.22
CA TYR A 162 -40.14 21.22 5.59
C TYR A 162 -40.59 21.01 4.15
N ASP A 163 -41.72 21.61 3.81
CA ASP A 163 -42.44 21.42 2.55
C ASP A 163 -43.21 22.72 2.25
N THR A 164 -42.89 23.38 1.15
CA THR A 164 -43.64 24.57 0.74
C THR A 164 -44.80 24.13 -0.15
N ALA A 165 -46.03 24.46 0.27
CA ALA A 165 -47.25 23.98 -0.41
C ALA A 165 -47.38 24.39 -1.90
N GLU A 166 -46.49 25.25 -2.41
CA GLU A 166 -46.54 25.85 -3.74
C GLU A 166 -45.27 25.57 -4.58
N GLY A 167 -44.35 24.71 -4.11
CA GLY A 167 -43.02 24.55 -4.71
C GLY A 167 -42.36 23.18 -4.53
N THR A 168 -41.11 23.07 -4.99
CA THR A 168 -40.20 21.96 -4.63
C THR A 168 -38.97 22.50 -3.91
N GLU A 169 -38.53 21.80 -2.86
CA GLU A 169 -37.41 22.20 -2.02
C GLU A 169 -36.26 21.20 -2.07
N SER A 170 -35.14 21.64 -2.62
CA SER A 170 -33.91 20.84 -2.63
C SER A 170 -32.92 21.34 -1.60
N ALA A 171 -32.75 20.58 -0.50
CA ALA A 171 -31.72 20.90 0.49
C ALA A 171 -30.32 20.82 -0.13
N CYS A 172 -29.51 21.85 0.12
CA CYS A 172 -28.17 21.99 -0.42
C CYS A 172 -27.10 21.67 0.64
N SER A 173 -27.21 22.30 1.81
CA SER A 173 -26.21 22.21 2.87
C SER A 173 -26.79 22.68 4.20
N PHE A 174 -26.09 22.44 5.32
CA PHE A 174 -26.45 23.01 6.61
C PHE A 174 -25.22 23.40 7.42
N THR A 175 -25.43 24.25 8.43
CA THR A 175 -24.46 24.52 9.48
C THR A 175 -25.15 24.52 10.85
N ILE A 176 -24.39 24.29 11.92
CA ILE A 176 -24.91 24.25 13.29
C ILE A 176 -24.15 25.29 14.10
N TYR A 177 -24.89 26.17 14.78
CA TYR A 177 -24.32 27.18 15.66
C TYR A 177 -25.17 27.30 16.92
N ASN A 178 -24.52 27.28 18.09
CA ASN A 178 -25.21 27.30 19.39
C ASN A 178 -26.34 26.25 19.52
N ASN A 179 -26.14 25.05 18.96
CA ASN A 179 -27.13 23.97 18.93
C ASN A 179 -28.42 24.28 18.13
N GLU A 180 -28.41 25.36 17.35
CA GLU A 180 -29.44 25.72 16.38
C GLU A 180 -28.96 25.32 14.99
N LEU A 181 -29.89 24.82 14.18
CA LEU A 181 -29.62 24.26 12.87
C LEU A 181 -30.04 25.26 11.78
N TYR A 182 -29.12 25.56 10.87
CA TYR A 182 -29.35 26.43 9.73
C TYR A 182 -29.25 25.63 8.45
N ILE A 183 -30.32 25.58 7.66
CA ILE A 183 -30.37 24.78 6.43
C ILE A 183 -30.54 25.68 5.23
N LEU A 184 -29.67 25.48 4.27
CA LEU A 184 -29.69 26.12 2.97
C LEU A 184 -30.41 25.20 1.98
N TYR A 185 -31.41 25.71 1.29
CA TYR A 185 -32.20 24.94 0.33
C TYR A 185 -32.61 25.81 -0.87
N THR A 186 -32.87 25.18 -2.01
CA THR A 186 -33.47 25.85 -3.18
C THR A 186 -34.97 25.81 -3.03
N GLN A 187 -35.64 26.96 -3.10
CA GLN A 187 -37.10 27.02 -3.21
C GLN A 187 -37.47 27.17 -4.68
N ASN A 188 -38.20 26.21 -5.26
CA ASN A 188 -38.70 26.33 -6.63
C ASN A 188 -40.17 26.70 -6.63
N LYS A 189 -40.56 27.82 -7.24
CA LYS A 189 -41.95 28.26 -7.32
C LYS A 189 -42.30 28.75 -8.72
N ASN A 190 -43.31 28.14 -9.34
CA ASN A 190 -43.81 28.50 -10.68
C ASN A 190 -42.74 28.59 -11.79
N GLY A 191 -41.67 27.79 -11.70
CA GLY A 191 -40.56 27.80 -12.65
C GLY A 191 -39.43 28.78 -12.33
N ASN A 192 -39.54 29.53 -11.22
CA ASN A 192 -38.43 30.30 -10.66
C ASN A 192 -37.78 29.53 -9.50
N SER A 193 -36.51 29.80 -9.21
CA SER A 193 -35.81 29.27 -8.04
C SER A 193 -35.23 30.39 -7.19
N ASP A 194 -35.39 30.29 -5.86
CA ASP A 194 -34.88 31.25 -4.88
C ASP A 194 -33.94 30.57 -3.88
N ILE A 195 -33.06 31.36 -3.26
CA ILE A 195 -32.19 30.88 -2.17
C ILE A 195 -32.98 30.90 -0.86
N GLY A 196 -33.24 29.73 -0.29
CA GLY A 196 -33.95 29.57 0.99
C GLY A 196 -33.01 29.29 2.17
N LEU A 197 -33.32 29.87 3.32
CA LEU A 197 -32.62 29.64 4.60
C LEU A 197 -33.63 29.34 5.72
N LEU A 198 -33.48 28.19 6.36
CA LEU A 198 -34.28 27.79 7.53
C LEU A 198 -33.44 27.86 8.80
N LYS A 199 -34.07 28.22 9.92
CA LYS A 199 -33.49 28.06 11.25
C LYS A 199 -34.40 27.24 12.16
N TYR A 200 -33.82 26.21 12.78
CA TYR A 200 -34.48 25.39 13.79
C TYR A 200 -33.78 25.52 15.14
N ASP A 201 -34.56 25.49 16.22
CA ASP A 201 -34.02 25.38 17.57
C ASP A 201 -33.50 23.96 17.86
N ALA A 202 -32.88 23.79 19.03
CA ALA A 202 -32.33 22.51 19.47
C ALA A 202 -33.39 21.38 19.62
N ASN A 203 -34.67 21.74 19.77
CA ASN A 203 -35.81 20.83 19.92
C ASN A 203 -36.54 20.57 18.60
N GLY A 204 -36.04 21.12 17.49
CA GLY A 204 -36.62 20.93 16.16
C GLY A 204 -37.81 21.85 15.89
N ASN A 205 -38.01 22.93 16.64
CA ASN A 205 -39.01 23.92 16.28
C ASN A 205 -38.45 24.87 15.20
N LEU A 206 -39.19 25.06 14.11
CA LEU A 206 -38.85 26.09 13.11
C LEU A 206 -38.97 27.47 13.78
N LEU A 207 -37.87 28.20 13.86
CA LEU A 207 -37.83 29.55 14.43
C LEU A 207 -38.18 30.59 13.37
N TRP A 208 -37.58 30.47 12.19
CA TRP A 208 -37.87 31.33 11.05
C TRP A 208 -37.43 30.67 9.73
N ASN A 209 -37.96 31.21 8.63
CA ASN A 209 -37.52 30.94 7.27
C ASN A 209 -37.29 32.28 6.56
N GLN A 210 -36.27 32.34 5.71
CA GLN A 210 -35.97 33.47 4.85
C GLN A 210 -35.79 32.98 3.42
N THR A 211 -36.17 33.82 2.47
CA THR A 211 -35.95 33.60 1.05
C THR A 211 -35.26 34.83 0.47
N TYR A 212 -34.28 34.59 -0.40
CA TYR A 212 -33.59 35.61 -1.16
C TYR A 212 -33.86 35.37 -2.63
N ASP A 213 -34.70 36.25 -3.19
CA ASP A 213 -35.08 36.33 -4.60
C ASP A 213 -34.27 37.49 -5.20
N TYR A 214 -33.29 37.13 -6.01
CA TYR A 214 -32.53 38.05 -6.83
C TYR A 214 -33.20 38.22 -8.20
N SER A 215 -33.66 37.11 -8.81
CA SER A 215 -34.28 37.09 -10.14
C SER A 215 -34.99 35.74 -10.41
N THR A 216 -34.95 35.23 -11.65
CA THR A 216 -35.70 34.03 -12.06
C THR A 216 -35.05 32.73 -11.61
N TYR A 217 -33.72 32.66 -11.57
CA TYR A 217 -33.01 31.45 -11.18
C TYR A 217 -31.89 31.78 -10.21
N ASP A 218 -32.14 31.53 -8.94
CA ASP A 218 -31.20 31.70 -7.85
C ASP A 218 -30.95 30.36 -7.16
N GLY A 219 -29.67 30.04 -7.00
CA GLY A 219 -29.21 28.73 -6.59
C GLY A 219 -28.28 28.81 -5.39
N PRO A 220 -28.60 28.20 -4.24
CA PRO A 220 -27.66 28.09 -3.14
C PRO A 220 -26.49 27.17 -3.48
N LYS A 221 -25.27 27.52 -3.04
CA LYS A 221 -24.06 26.70 -3.20
C LYS A 221 -23.41 26.33 -1.88
N SER A 222 -23.35 27.26 -0.92
CA SER A 222 -22.64 27.02 0.34
C SER A 222 -23.18 27.87 1.49
N ILE A 223 -23.15 27.31 2.70
CA ILE A 223 -23.45 28.02 3.95
C ILE A 223 -22.27 27.86 4.93
N ARG A 224 -21.92 28.96 5.61
CA ARG A 224 -20.87 29.00 6.64
C ARG A 224 -21.31 29.89 7.79
N GLN A 225 -21.09 29.43 9.02
CA GLN A 225 -21.19 30.29 10.19
C GLN A 225 -19.81 30.84 10.55
N TYR A 226 -19.71 32.14 10.82
CA TYR A 226 -18.48 32.77 11.30
C TYR A 226 -18.78 34.05 12.09
N GLY A 227 -18.09 34.26 13.21
CA GLY A 227 -18.20 35.51 13.98
C GLY A 227 -19.59 35.80 14.57
N GLY A 228 -20.48 34.81 14.63
CA GLY A 228 -21.88 34.99 15.05
C GLY A 228 -22.84 35.28 13.90
N ASP A 229 -22.36 35.36 12.67
CA ASP A 229 -23.17 35.61 11.48
C ASP A 229 -23.21 34.38 10.55
N ILE A 230 -24.20 34.34 9.66
CA ILE A 230 -24.37 33.30 8.65
C ILE A 230 -24.04 33.89 7.28
N TYR A 231 -23.11 33.26 6.58
CA TYR A 231 -22.68 33.62 5.23
C TYR A 231 -23.16 32.57 4.24
N ILE A 232 -23.75 33.03 3.14
CA ILE A 232 -24.26 32.17 2.07
C ILE A 232 -23.62 32.58 0.77
N LEU A 233 -23.07 31.60 0.06
CA LEU A 233 -22.68 31.74 -1.34
C LEU A 233 -23.73 31.07 -2.20
N GLY A 234 -24.18 31.78 -3.22
CA GLY A 234 -25.10 31.28 -4.23
C GLY A 234 -24.83 31.91 -5.58
N GLU A 235 -25.64 31.53 -6.56
CA GLU A 235 -25.69 32.15 -7.89
C GLU A 235 -27.06 32.79 -8.11
N GLY A 236 -27.13 33.79 -9.00
CA GLY A 236 -28.41 34.33 -9.46
C GLY A 236 -28.36 34.72 -10.93
N TYR A 237 -29.47 34.51 -11.62
CA TYR A 237 -29.59 34.69 -13.08
C TYR A 237 -30.38 35.95 -13.43
N LEU A 238 -29.73 36.94 -14.03
CA LEU A 238 -30.42 38.07 -14.68
C LEU A 238 -30.38 37.93 -16.20
N SER A 239 -29.27 38.36 -16.81
CA SER A 239 -28.93 38.12 -18.22
C SER A 239 -27.90 36.99 -18.39
N ASN A 240 -27.21 36.69 -17.31
CA ASN A 240 -26.10 35.77 -17.10
C ASN A 240 -26.12 35.38 -15.61
N TYR A 241 -25.40 34.31 -15.26
CA TYR A 241 -25.22 33.90 -13.87
C TYR A 241 -24.16 34.77 -13.16
N ASP A 242 -24.52 35.32 -12.01
CA ASP A 242 -23.62 36.08 -11.13
C ASP A 242 -23.38 35.34 -9.82
N SER A 243 -22.22 35.60 -9.20
CA SER A 243 -21.95 35.11 -7.84
C SER A 243 -22.57 36.04 -6.81
N ILE A 244 -23.33 35.47 -5.86
CA ILE A 244 -24.03 36.20 -4.81
C ILE A 244 -23.48 35.76 -3.45
N LEU A 245 -23.05 36.73 -2.64
CA LEU A 245 -22.64 36.53 -1.26
C LEU A 245 -23.61 37.26 -0.33
N LEU A 246 -24.25 36.54 0.57
CA LEU A 246 -25.22 37.06 1.52
C LEU A 246 -24.67 36.94 2.94
N LYS A 247 -25.00 37.93 3.79
CA LYS A 247 -24.77 37.88 5.23
C LYS A 247 -26.06 38.07 6.00
N TYR A 248 -26.38 37.12 6.86
CA TYR A 248 -27.50 37.17 7.80
C TYR A 248 -27.01 37.19 9.24
N ASP A 249 -27.75 37.86 10.12
CA ASP A 249 -27.61 37.65 11.56
C ASP A 249 -28.34 36.37 12.02
N THR A 250 -28.23 36.05 13.31
CA THR A 250 -28.87 34.86 13.89
C THR A 250 -30.38 34.93 13.99
N GLU A 251 -30.95 36.12 13.88
CA GLU A 251 -32.37 36.45 13.91
C GLU A 251 -33.01 36.36 12.51
N GLY A 252 -32.20 36.15 11.47
CA GLY A 252 -32.63 36.00 10.09
C GLY A 252 -32.77 37.32 9.34
N ASN A 253 -32.20 38.42 9.85
CA ASN A 253 -32.15 39.68 9.10
C ASN A 253 -30.98 39.64 8.12
N LEU A 254 -31.27 39.96 6.85
CA LEU A 254 -30.23 40.21 5.86
C LEU A 254 -29.48 41.49 6.22
N LEU A 255 -28.20 41.37 6.58
CA LEU A 255 -27.35 42.50 6.95
C LEU A 255 -26.77 43.19 5.71
N TRP A 256 -26.31 42.41 4.74
CA TRP A 256 -25.86 42.89 3.44
C TRP A 256 -25.83 41.76 2.40
N ASN A 257 -25.79 42.15 1.12
CA ASN A 257 -25.51 41.28 -0.01
C ASN A 257 -24.42 41.91 -0.89
N GLN A 258 -23.65 41.06 -1.56
CA GLN A 258 -22.70 41.44 -2.61
C GLN A 258 -22.94 40.57 -3.83
N THR A 259 -22.96 41.20 -5.00
CA THR A 259 -22.98 40.51 -6.29
C THR A 259 -21.67 40.76 -7.00
N TYR A 260 -21.07 39.70 -7.52
CA TYR A 260 -19.92 39.77 -8.38
C TYR A 260 -20.27 39.28 -9.79
N ASP A 261 -20.33 40.23 -10.72
CA ASP A 261 -20.50 40.01 -12.15
C ASP A 261 -19.18 40.36 -12.87
N TYR A 262 -18.48 39.34 -13.33
CA TYR A 262 -17.29 39.53 -14.15
C TYR A 262 -17.67 39.56 -15.63
N LYS A 263 -17.41 40.71 -16.27
CA LYS A 263 -17.58 40.96 -17.72
C LYS A 263 -18.99 40.70 -18.29
N ASN A 264 -20.04 40.61 -17.48
CA ASN A 264 -21.38 40.21 -17.93
C ASN A 264 -21.34 38.81 -18.59
N GLN A 265 -20.56 37.89 -18.02
CA GLN A 265 -20.51 36.48 -18.40
C GLN A 265 -21.04 35.60 -17.27
N ASP A 266 -21.37 34.35 -17.59
CA ASP A 266 -21.83 33.38 -16.60
C ASP A 266 -20.67 33.02 -15.65
N ASN A 267 -20.86 33.31 -14.37
CA ASN A 267 -19.96 33.05 -13.27
C ASN A 267 -20.56 31.96 -12.38
N GLU A 268 -19.88 30.82 -12.24
CA GLU A 268 -20.33 29.71 -11.42
C GLU A 268 -19.56 29.69 -10.07
N PRO A 269 -20.18 30.14 -8.95
CA PRO A 269 -19.57 30.08 -7.63
C PRO A 269 -19.52 28.65 -7.09
N LYS A 270 -18.39 28.26 -6.51
CA LYS A 270 -18.17 26.89 -6.03
C LYS A 270 -17.77 26.81 -4.56
N TYR A 271 -16.86 27.67 -4.09
CA TYR A 271 -16.32 27.59 -2.73
C TYR A 271 -16.47 28.90 -1.97
N LEU A 272 -16.91 28.79 -0.72
CA LEU A 272 -16.83 29.83 0.31
C LEU A 272 -15.90 29.37 1.44
N LEU A 273 -14.77 30.06 1.57
CA LEU A 273 -13.81 29.86 2.66
C LEU A 273 -13.76 31.10 3.53
N ILE A 274 -13.60 30.93 4.84
CA ILE A 274 -13.52 32.03 5.79
C ILE A 274 -12.32 31.83 6.71
N SER A 275 -11.43 32.83 6.77
CA SER A 275 -10.29 32.86 7.69
C SER A 275 -9.99 34.30 8.08
N ASN A 276 -9.71 34.54 9.36
CA ASN A 276 -9.25 35.84 9.87
C ASN A 276 -10.06 37.05 9.36
N ASN A 277 -11.39 36.97 9.51
CA ASN A 277 -12.36 37.97 9.05
C ASN A 277 -12.34 38.27 7.53
N ARG A 278 -11.85 37.33 6.71
CA ARG A 278 -11.90 37.41 5.25
C ARG A 278 -12.77 36.30 4.68
N LEU A 279 -13.58 36.65 3.70
CA LEU A 279 -14.51 35.78 2.98
C LEU A 279 -13.96 35.58 1.57
N TYR A 280 -13.48 34.38 1.26
CA TYR A 280 -12.94 34.03 -0.06
C TYR A 280 -14.03 33.28 -0.84
N THR A 281 -14.49 33.87 -1.93
CA THR A 281 -15.41 33.25 -2.88
C THR A 281 -14.64 32.83 -4.12
N ILE A 282 -14.76 31.56 -4.51
CA ILE A 282 -14.05 30.98 -5.65
C ILE A 282 -15.05 30.35 -6.61
N GLY A 283 -14.87 30.59 -7.89
CA GLY A 283 -15.69 30.08 -8.97
C GLY A 283 -14.93 30.07 -10.29
N TYR A 284 -15.66 29.95 -11.39
CA TYR A 284 -15.11 30.00 -12.75
C TYR A 284 -16.12 30.57 -13.75
N GLU A 285 -15.62 31.08 -14.87
CA GLU A 285 -16.43 31.46 -16.03
C GLU A 285 -16.79 30.21 -16.85
N THR A 286 -18.04 30.08 -17.27
CA THR A 286 -18.49 28.97 -18.14
C THR A 286 -18.45 29.32 -19.63
N CYS A 287 -18.28 30.61 -19.97
CA CYS A 287 -18.25 31.12 -21.32
C CYS A 287 -16.82 31.43 -21.78
N SER A 288 -16.41 30.82 -22.91
CA SER A 288 -15.07 31.02 -23.47
C SER A 288 -14.78 32.51 -23.78
N PRO A 289 -13.65 33.07 -23.31
CA PRO A 289 -12.55 32.37 -22.63
C PRO A 289 -12.84 32.05 -21.16
N ASN A 290 -12.61 30.81 -20.74
CA ASN A 290 -12.85 30.40 -19.36
C ASN A 290 -11.70 30.88 -18.45
N GLY A 291 -12.07 31.32 -17.25
CA GLY A 291 -11.16 31.89 -16.25
C GLY A 291 -11.57 31.49 -14.84
N ILE A 292 -10.59 31.35 -13.95
CA ILE A 292 -10.82 31.08 -12.52
C ILE A 292 -11.04 32.42 -11.83
N ILE A 293 -12.15 32.56 -11.11
CA ILE A 293 -12.52 33.77 -10.39
C ILE A 293 -12.26 33.58 -8.91
N SER A 294 -11.51 34.50 -8.31
CA SER A 294 -11.25 34.56 -6.87
C SER A 294 -11.55 35.96 -6.36
N VAL A 295 -12.52 36.09 -5.46
CA VAL A 295 -12.93 37.37 -4.89
C VAL A 295 -12.91 37.25 -3.39
N THR A 296 -12.34 38.26 -2.72
CA THR A 296 -12.23 38.28 -1.27
C THR A 296 -12.85 39.55 -0.70
N TYR A 297 -13.71 39.36 0.29
CA TYR A 297 -14.36 40.43 1.05
C TYR A 297 -13.91 40.39 2.51
N ASP A 298 -14.08 41.48 3.24
CA ASP A 298 -14.13 41.42 4.71
C ASP A 298 -15.53 41.02 5.19
N THR A 299 -15.68 40.85 6.52
CA THR A 299 -16.97 40.49 7.15
C THR A 299 -18.03 41.59 7.09
N ASP A 300 -17.66 42.81 6.72
CA ASP A 300 -18.56 43.95 6.51
C ASP A 300 -19.01 44.05 5.03
N GLY A 301 -18.53 43.14 4.18
CA GLY A 301 -18.88 43.07 2.77
C GLY A 301 -18.05 43.99 1.88
N ASN A 302 -16.98 44.60 2.40
CA ASN A 302 -16.09 45.42 1.56
C ASN A 302 -15.18 44.51 0.75
N LEU A 303 -15.09 44.76 -0.55
CA LEU A 303 -14.16 44.09 -1.44
C LEU A 303 -12.71 44.40 -1.02
N LEU A 304 -11.95 43.37 -0.66
CA LEU A 304 -10.53 43.49 -0.34
C LEU A 304 -9.67 43.32 -1.60
N TRP A 305 -9.94 42.29 -2.39
CA TRP A 305 -9.29 42.05 -3.66
C TRP A 305 -10.09 41.08 -4.53
N ASN A 306 -9.85 41.12 -5.83
CA ASN A 306 -10.33 40.14 -6.79
C ASN A 306 -9.22 39.81 -7.79
N GLN A 307 -9.20 38.57 -8.24
CA GLN A 307 -8.29 38.06 -9.25
C GLN A 307 -9.05 37.17 -10.22
N THR A 308 -8.67 37.26 -11.49
CA THR A 308 -9.05 36.29 -12.49
C THR A 308 -7.78 35.63 -13.03
N PHE A 309 -7.78 34.30 -13.13
CA PHE A 309 -6.68 33.56 -13.73
C PHE A 309 -7.12 32.89 -15.03
N ASP A 310 -6.61 33.44 -16.14
CA ASP A 310 -6.96 33.00 -17.49
C ASP A 310 -5.79 32.22 -18.10
N TYR A 311 -5.61 30.94 -17.73
CA TYR A 311 -4.54 30.14 -18.34
C TYR A 311 -4.89 29.74 -19.77
N LYS A 312 -4.17 30.32 -20.74
CA LYS A 312 -4.39 30.12 -22.19
C LYS A 312 -5.84 30.28 -22.65
N LYS A 313 -6.74 30.84 -21.82
CA LYS A 313 -8.19 30.94 -22.02
C LYS A 313 -8.97 29.62 -21.99
N ILE A 314 -8.41 28.59 -21.35
CA ILE A 314 -8.98 27.23 -21.40
C ILE A 314 -9.26 26.66 -20.01
N ALA A 315 -8.72 27.21 -18.90
CA ALA A 315 -8.96 26.66 -17.56
C ALA A 315 -10.46 26.53 -17.25
N ASN A 316 -10.94 25.30 -17.08
CA ASN A 316 -12.37 24.99 -17.13
C ASN A 316 -13.01 24.74 -15.75
N GLU A 317 -12.22 24.42 -14.71
CA GLU A 317 -12.79 24.05 -13.41
C GLU A 317 -11.83 24.26 -12.24
N VAL A 318 -12.35 24.75 -11.11
CA VAL A 318 -11.68 24.68 -9.80
C VAL A 318 -12.05 23.37 -9.11
N VAL A 319 -11.10 22.46 -8.96
CA VAL A 319 -11.27 21.15 -8.32
C VAL A 319 -11.33 21.28 -6.81
N SER A 320 -10.45 22.08 -6.21
CA SER A 320 -10.35 22.23 -4.76
C SER A 320 -9.79 23.59 -4.38
N ALA A 321 -10.26 24.15 -3.26
CA ALA A 321 -9.75 25.39 -2.69
C ALA A 321 -9.50 25.20 -1.19
N THR A 322 -8.36 25.68 -0.69
CA THR A 322 -8.04 25.64 0.74
C THR A 322 -7.21 26.85 1.17
N LEU A 323 -7.21 27.13 2.47
CA LEU A 323 -6.39 28.16 3.09
C LEU A 323 -5.35 27.52 4.01
N LEU A 324 -4.12 28.02 3.96
CA LEU A 324 -3.08 27.75 4.95
C LEU A 324 -2.39 29.08 5.26
N ASN A 325 -2.35 29.48 6.54
CA ASN A 325 -1.76 30.75 6.97
C ASN A 325 -2.28 31.99 6.20
N ASP A 326 -3.59 32.02 5.90
CA ASP A 326 -4.29 33.03 5.08
C ASP A 326 -3.84 33.15 3.61
N GLU A 327 -3.01 32.22 3.14
CA GLU A 327 -2.68 32.07 1.73
C GLU A 327 -3.69 31.12 1.08
N LEU A 328 -4.18 31.51 -0.10
CA LEU A 328 -5.18 30.76 -0.85
C LEU A 328 -4.50 29.84 -1.85
N TYR A 329 -4.83 28.55 -1.76
CA TYR A 329 -4.36 27.52 -2.68
C TYR A 329 -5.55 27.00 -3.50
N LEU A 330 -5.40 26.99 -4.82
CA LEU A 330 -6.42 26.49 -5.75
C LEU A 330 -5.83 25.38 -6.61
N LEU A 331 -6.55 24.27 -6.70
CA LEU A 331 -6.29 23.18 -7.64
C LEU A 331 -7.34 23.21 -8.73
N CYS A 332 -6.91 23.17 -9.99
CA CYS A 332 -7.76 23.37 -11.15
C CYS A 332 -7.41 22.38 -12.27
N ASN A 333 -8.39 22.11 -13.13
CA ASN A 333 -8.25 21.26 -14.32
C ASN A 333 -8.49 22.04 -15.62
N GLY A 334 -8.11 21.43 -16.74
CA GLY A 334 -8.58 21.88 -18.04
C GLY A 334 -7.75 23.00 -18.67
N ILE A 335 -6.45 23.13 -18.41
CA ILE A 335 -5.71 24.30 -18.88
C ILE A 335 -5.30 24.27 -20.38
N ASP A 336 -5.54 23.15 -21.06
CA ASP A 336 -5.46 22.95 -22.50
C ASP A 336 -6.29 21.72 -22.93
N ASN A 337 -6.16 21.29 -24.20
CA ASN A 337 -6.89 20.14 -24.74
C ASN A 337 -6.56 18.81 -24.03
N ASN A 338 -5.45 18.75 -23.28
CA ASN A 338 -5.02 17.58 -22.54
C ASN A 338 -5.44 17.64 -21.06
N GLN A 339 -6.25 18.63 -20.67
CA GLN A 339 -6.74 18.82 -19.30
C GLN A 339 -5.69 18.95 -18.20
N ASN A 340 -4.46 19.35 -18.54
CA ASN A 340 -3.36 19.54 -17.61
C ASN A 340 -3.73 20.20 -16.26
N ILE A 341 -3.03 19.79 -15.21
CA ILE A 341 -3.30 20.22 -13.82
C ILE A 341 -2.69 21.60 -13.58
N LEU A 342 -3.44 22.47 -12.91
CA LEU A 342 -2.98 23.79 -12.49
C LEU A 342 -3.12 23.96 -10.98
N LEU A 343 -2.04 24.41 -10.35
CA LEU A 343 -1.98 24.79 -8.95
C LEU A 343 -1.67 26.29 -8.85
N LEU A 344 -2.50 27.03 -8.14
CA LEU A 344 -2.34 28.46 -7.90
C LEU A 344 -2.13 28.72 -6.41
N LYS A 345 -1.25 29.68 -6.10
CA LYS A 345 -1.11 30.24 -4.76
C LYS A 345 -1.24 31.75 -4.79
N TYR A 346 -2.16 32.27 -3.99
CA TYR A 346 -2.34 33.71 -3.77
C TYR A 346 -1.97 34.10 -2.34
N GLY A 347 -1.31 35.23 -2.20
CA GLY A 347 -1.11 35.87 -0.91
C GLY A 347 -2.40 36.47 -0.38
N ASN A 348 -2.40 36.85 0.88
CA ASN A 348 -3.58 37.38 1.57
C ASN A 348 -4.13 38.71 1.00
N ASN A 349 -3.33 39.42 0.20
CA ASN A 349 -3.71 40.65 -0.50
C ASN A 349 -4.14 40.39 -1.96
N GLY A 350 -4.25 39.11 -2.36
CA GLY A 350 -4.66 38.70 -3.70
C GLY A 350 -3.53 38.70 -4.73
N ASN A 351 -2.26 38.94 -4.37
CA ASN A 351 -1.18 38.79 -5.34
C ASN A 351 -0.96 37.31 -5.67
N LEU A 352 -0.84 36.96 -6.95
CA LEU A 352 -0.39 35.63 -7.35
C LEU A 352 1.07 35.47 -6.91
N LEU A 353 1.33 34.57 -5.97
CA LEU A 353 2.68 34.29 -5.47
C LEU A 353 3.41 33.38 -6.44
N TRP A 354 2.73 32.31 -6.88
CA TRP A 354 3.22 31.42 -7.93
C TRP A 354 2.05 30.64 -8.55
N ASN A 355 2.29 30.07 -9.73
CA ASN A 355 1.43 29.08 -10.36
C ASN A 355 2.31 27.94 -10.88
N GLN A 356 1.78 26.72 -10.85
CA GLN A 356 2.44 25.52 -11.35
C GLN A 356 1.49 24.76 -12.26
N THR A 357 2.02 24.26 -13.37
CA THR A 357 1.31 23.36 -14.26
C THR A 357 1.98 22.00 -14.26
N TYR A 358 1.19 20.94 -14.29
CA TYR A 358 1.70 19.59 -14.44
C TYR A 358 1.04 18.92 -15.64
N ASP A 359 1.88 18.32 -16.48
CA ASP A 359 1.54 17.58 -17.68
C ASP A 359 2.33 16.26 -17.67
N TYR A 360 1.63 15.15 -17.64
CA TYR A 360 2.16 13.80 -17.73
C TYR A 360 2.19 13.33 -19.19
N LYS A 361 3.35 13.51 -19.82
CA LYS A 361 3.67 12.95 -21.15
C LYS A 361 2.72 13.39 -22.28
N GLU A 362 2.20 14.60 -22.21
CA GLU A 362 1.29 15.19 -23.22
C GLU A 362 -0.04 14.43 -23.35
N ASN A 363 -0.47 13.72 -22.31
CA ASN A 363 -1.72 12.97 -22.27
C ASN A 363 -2.79 13.66 -21.44
N TYR A 364 -4.01 13.11 -21.46
CA TYR A 364 -5.09 13.57 -20.60
C TYR A 364 -4.73 13.38 -19.12
N ASP A 365 -4.73 14.47 -18.36
CA ASP A 365 -4.53 14.48 -16.91
C ASP A 365 -5.69 15.16 -16.21
N GLU A 366 -5.99 14.72 -14.99
CA GLU A 366 -7.07 15.31 -14.22
C GLU A 366 -6.75 15.29 -12.72
N ALA A 367 -6.78 16.44 -12.06
CA ALA A 367 -6.70 16.51 -10.62
C ALA A 367 -8.07 16.21 -9.99
N LYS A 368 -8.07 15.49 -8.86
CA LYS A 368 -9.29 15.10 -8.13
C LYS A 368 -9.34 15.66 -6.71
N TYR A 369 -8.21 15.70 -6.02
CA TYR A 369 -8.14 16.18 -4.63
C TYR A 369 -6.84 16.92 -4.34
N MET A 370 -6.92 17.95 -3.51
CA MET A 370 -5.78 18.61 -2.89
C MET A 370 -5.84 18.41 -1.38
N GLY A 371 -4.72 18.01 -0.79
CA GLY A 371 -4.54 17.96 0.65
C GLY A 371 -3.30 18.76 1.02
N ILE A 372 -3.43 19.68 1.97
CA ILE A 372 -2.31 20.51 2.41
C ILE A 372 -1.90 20.13 3.84
N SER A 373 -0.61 19.98 4.05
CA SER A 373 0.04 19.83 5.35
C SER A 373 0.86 21.08 5.64
N ASN A 374 1.40 21.23 6.85
CA ASN A 374 2.15 22.43 7.23
C ASN A 374 3.35 22.73 6.34
N ASP A 375 3.91 21.73 5.63
CA ASP A 375 5.10 21.88 4.81
C ASP A 375 4.89 21.51 3.33
N ASN A 376 3.80 20.80 2.99
CA ASN A 376 3.63 20.21 1.66
C ASN A 376 2.20 20.27 1.15
N ILE A 377 2.09 20.38 -0.18
CA ILE A 377 0.86 20.27 -0.95
C ILE A 377 0.86 18.92 -1.63
N HIS A 378 -0.18 18.13 -1.38
CA HIS A 378 -0.40 16.83 -2.01
C HIS A 378 -1.56 16.96 -2.98
N ILE A 379 -1.38 16.41 -4.18
CA ILE A 379 -2.41 16.34 -5.20
C ILE A 379 -2.60 14.88 -5.56
N LEU A 380 -3.86 14.47 -5.61
CA LEU A 380 -4.30 13.19 -6.14
C LEU A 380 -5.08 13.47 -7.42
N GLY A 381 -4.77 12.71 -8.46
CA GLY A 381 -5.42 12.81 -9.75
C GLY A 381 -5.40 11.50 -10.52
N THR A 382 -5.65 11.63 -11.80
CA THR A 382 -5.61 10.60 -12.82
C THR A 382 -4.68 11.08 -13.94
N CYS A 383 -3.91 10.17 -14.53
CA CYS A 383 -3.19 10.41 -15.78
C CYS A 383 -3.37 9.24 -16.75
N TYR A 384 -3.45 9.54 -18.05
CA TYR A 384 -3.55 8.51 -19.09
C TYR A 384 -2.19 8.22 -19.74
N SER A 385 -1.94 6.95 -20.04
CA SER A 385 -0.91 6.57 -21.03
C SER A 385 -1.48 5.59 -22.04
N ASP A 386 -1.92 4.43 -21.55
CA ASP A 386 -2.65 3.39 -22.30
C ASP A 386 -3.91 2.91 -21.55
N VAL A 387 -3.90 3.04 -20.21
CA VAL A 387 -5.00 2.83 -19.26
C VAL A 387 -5.02 3.99 -18.25
N GLU A 388 -6.10 4.13 -17.48
CA GLU A 388 -6.22 5.15 -16.44
C GLU A 388 -5.34 4.80 -15.22
N ASN A 389 -4.41 5.69 -14.85
CA ASN A 389 -3.51 5.51 -13.72
C ASN A 389 -3.75 6.56 -12.63
N ILE A 390 -3.56 6.17 -11.37
CA ILE A 390 -3.55 7.13 -10.25
C ILE A 390 -2.29 7.99 -10.33
N LEU A 391 -2.46 9.31 -10.35
CA LEU A 391 -1.39 10.30 -10.27
C LEU A 391 -1.31 10.85 -8.85
N SER A 392 -0.12 10.84 -8.26
CA SER A 392 0.19 11.52 -7.00
C SER A 392 1.30 12.53 -7.21
N LEU A 393 1.02 13.80 -6.89
CA LEU A 393 2.00 14.88 -6.89
C LEU A 393 2.21 15.40 -5.48
N LYS A 394 3.46 15.81 -5.21
CA LYS A 394 3.83 16.49 -3.98
C LYS A 394 4.65 17.73 -4.31
N TYR A 395 4.23 18.87 -3.79
CA TYR A 395 4.93 20.14 -3.89
C TYR A 395 5.28 20.65 -2.49
N ASP A 396 6.36 21.43 -2.37
CA ASP A 396 6.54 22.29 -1.19
C ASP A 396 5.59 23.51 -1.27
N LEU A 397 5.54 24.31 -0.20
CA LEU A 397 4.70 25.52 -0.16
C LEU A 397 5.19 26.66 -1.08
N ASP A 398 6.41 26.54 -1.63
CA ASP A 398 6.99 27.46 -2.61
C ASP A 398 6.67 27.05 -4.06
N GLY A 399 5.96 25.93 -4.25
CA GLY A 399 5.52 25.43 -5.54
C GLY A 399 6.57 24.60 -6.28
N ASN A 400 7.66 24.17 -5.63
CA ASN A 400 8.61 23.25 -6.24
C ASN A 400 8.06 21.83 -6.16
N LEU A 401 8.05 21.13 -7.30
CA LEU A 401 7.67 19.72 -7.35
C LEU A 401 8.72 18.86 -6.64
N ILE A 402 8.33 18.24 -5.53
CA ILE A 402 9.17 17.33 -4.74
C ILE A 402 9.08 15.91 -5.29
N ASN A 403 7.87 15.47 -5.62
CA ASN A 403 7.62 14.10 -6.08
C ASN A 403 6.45 14.04 -7.08
N ASN A 404 6.59 13.16 -8.08
CA ASN A 404 5.49 12.75 -8.95
C ASN A 404 5.56 11.24 -9.11
N ASN A 405 4.50 10.55 -8.73
CA ASN A 405 4.39 9.11 -8.88
C ASN A 405 3.12 8.77 -9.64
N THR A 406 3.23 7.76 -10.48
CA THR A 406 2.09 7.14 -11.14
C THR A 406 1.98 5.70 -10.69
N PHE A 407 0.76 5.27 -10.38
CA PHE A 407 0.48 3.91 -9.93
C PHE A 407 -0.32 3.19 -11.00
N ASN A 408 0.33 2.21 -11.62
CA ASN A 408 -0.30 1.25 -12.52
C ASN A 408 -0.32 -0.11 -11.84
N PHE A 409 -1.49 -0.71 -11.72
CA PHE A 409 -1.65 -2.06 -11.17
C PHE A 409 -1.88 -3.04 -12.32
N ASN A 410 -0.82 -3.43 -13.04
CA ASN A 410 -0.85 -4.47 -14.08
C ASN A 410 -1.86 -4.22 -15.24
N ASN A 411 -1.99 -2.98 -15.73
CA ASN A 411 -2.90 -2.58 -16.81
C ASN A 411 -4.39 -2.73 -16.47
N VAL A 412 -4.71 -2.50 -15.21
CA VAL A 412 -6.07 -2.56 -14.68
C VAL A 412 -6.54 -1.12 -14.47
N ASP A 413 -7.76 -0.78 -14.89
CA ASP A 413 -8.25 0.60 -14.79
C ASP A 413 -8.30 1.04 -13.33
N THR A 414 -7.57 2.10 -13.01
CA THR A 414 -7.46 2.61 -11.65
C THR A 414 -7.95 4.05 -11.57
N THR A 415 -9.01 4.25 -10.80
CA THR A 415 -9.57 5.60 -10.56
C THR A 415 -9.32 5.99 -9.12
N SER A 416 -8.79 7.19 -8.92
CA SER A 416 -8.69 7.77 -7.58
C SER A 416 -10.07 8.25 -7.11
N LYS A 417 -10.43 7.95 -5.86
CA LYS A 417 -11.74 8.30 -5.29
C LYS A 417 -11.66 9.33 -4.19
N ARG A 418 -10.69 9.24 -3.29
CA ARG A 418 -10.47 10.23 -2.21
C ARG A 418 -9.02 10.24 -1.74
N MET A 419 -8.60 11.35 -1.12
CA MET A 419 -7.34 11.52 -0.42
C MET A 419 -7.56 12.10 0.98
N VAL A 420 -6.77 11.66 1.96
CA VAL A 420 -6.69 12.25 3.30
C VAL A 420 -5.22 12.40 3.66
N VAL A 421 -4.84 13.58 4.14
CA VAL A 421 -3.48 13.89 4.59
C VAL A 421 -3.48 14.00 6.10
N SER A 422 -2.65 13.21 6.79
CA SER A 422 -2.50 13.22 8.25
C SER A 422 -1.03 13.17 8.64
N LYS A 423 -0.50 14.26 9.21
CA LYS A 423 0.89 14.36 9.70
C LYS A 423 1.92 13.80 8.70
N ASP A 424 1.89 14.33 7.47
CA ASP A 424 2.71 13.94 6.30
C ASP A 424 2.43 12.56 5.69
N ASN A 425 1.48 11.80 6.25
CA ASN A 425 0.99 10.58 5.64
C ASN A 425 -0.14 10.91 4.68
N VAL A 426 0.02 10.51 3.43
CA VAL A 426 -1.03 10.61 2.41
C VAL A 426 -1.69 9.25 2.29
N PHE A 427 -2.98 9.20 2.59
CA PHE A 427 -3.83 8.05 2.37
C PHE A 427 -4.64 8.28 1.10
N ILE A 428 -4.57 7.34 0.16
CA ILE A 428 -5.31 7.41 -1.11
C ILE A 428 -6.28 6.23 -1.14
N LEU A 429 -7.55 6.52 -1.38
CA LEU A 429 -8.57 5.52 -1.67
C LEU A 429 -8.81 5.49 -3.18
N GLY A 430 -8.58 4.33 -3.80
CA GLY A 430 -8.81 4.10 -5.22
C GLY A 430 -9.70 2.89 -5.50
N LYS A 431 -10.20 2.84 -6.73
CA LYS A 431 -10.94 1.71 -7.29
C LYS A 431 -10.11 1.11 -8.42
N ILE A 432 -9.76 -0.18 -8.30
CA ILE A 432 -9.12 -0.99 -9.35
C ILE A 432 -10.23 -1.78 -10.06
N TRP A 433 -10.21 -1.87 -11.38
CA TRP A 433 -11.14 -2.70 -12.16
C TRP A 433 -10.43 -3.70 -13.06
N ASN A 434 -10.41 -4.98 -12.67
CA ASN A 434 -10.05 -6.08 -13.57
C ASN A 434 -11.32 -6.76 -14.07
N VAL A 435 -11.28 -7.46 -15.21
CA VAL A 435 -12.44 -8.01 -15.97
C VAL A 435 -13.45 -8.81 -15.12
N THR A 436 -13.11 -9.19 -13.89
CA THR A 436 -13.98 -9.92 -12.95
C THR A 436 -13.97 -9.42 -11.49
N ASN A 437 -13.26 -8.35 -11.11
CA ASN A 437 -13.13 -7.95 -9.70
C ASN A 437 -12.83 -6.45 -9.52
N TYR A 438 -13.36 -5.88 -8.43
CA TYR A 438 -13.01 -4.54 -7.97
C TYR A 438 -12.07 -4.57 -6.78
N GLY A 439 -11.02 -3.75 -6.84
CA GLY A 439 -10.03 -3.64 -5.76
C GLY A 439 -10.13 -2.29 -5.04
N LEU A 440 -9.95 -2.30 -3.73
CA LEU A 440 -9.64 -1.11 -2.97
C LEU A 440 -8.12 -0.93 -2.92
N VAL A 441 -7.63 0.27 -3.23
CA VAL A 441 -6.23 0.63 -2.96
C VAL A 441 -6.19 1.59 -1.81
N LEU A 442 -5.39 1.25 -0.80
CA LEU A 442 -4.95 2.19 0.23
C LEU A 442 -3.43 2.34 0.14
N LEU A 443 -2.96 3.56 -0.11
CA LEU A 443 -1.53 3.89 -0.23
C LEU A 443 -1.13 4.77 0.95
N ARG A 444 0.04 4.55 1.54
CA ARG A 444 0.66 5.47 2.52
C ARG A 444 2.03 5.95 2.03
N TYR A 445 2.23 7.26 2.01
CA TYR A 445 3.53 7.91 1.73
C TYR A 445 4.09 8.60 2.96
N GLY A 446 5.40 8.79 2.96
CA GLY A 446 6.10 9.59 3.94
C GLY A 446 7.57 9.76 3.59
N VAL A 447 8.33 10.38 4.50
CA VAL A 447 9.78 10.49 4.39
C VAL A 447 10.41 9.17 4.77
N ASP A 448 11.11 8.55 3.83
CA ASP A 448 11.93 7.37 4.11
C ASP A 448 13.13 7.73 4.99
N THR A 449 13.12 7.20 6.21
CA THR A 449 14.17 7.34 7.23
C THR A 449 14.81 6.00 7.58
N THR A 450 14.46 4.92 6.87
CA THR A 450 14.82 3.55 7.24
C THR A 450 16.04 3.10 6.46
N ALA A 451 17.15 2.81 7.14
CA ALA A 451 18.33 2.30 6.48
C ALA A 451 18.15 0.84 5.97
N PRO A 452 18.81 0.43 4.87
CA PRO A 452 18.73 -0.93 4.35
C PRO A 452 19.22 -2.02 5.31
N TYR A 453 18.71 -3.24 5.12
CA TYR A 453 19.24 -4.45 5.75
C TYR A 453 20.32 -5.08 4.87
N ILE A 454 21.40 -5.57 5.49
CA ILE A 454 22.57 -6.11 4.78
C ILE A 454 22.92 -7.49 5.33
N THR A 455 23.08 -8.46 4.45
CA THR A 455 23.64 -9.78 4.76
C THR A 455 24.79 -10.08 3.81
N ILE A 456 25.97 -10.42 4.36
CA ILE A 456 27.12 -10.87 3.57
C ILE A 456 27.03 -12.39 3.43
N ASN A 457 26.69 -12.86 2.22
CA ASN A 457 26.55 -14.30 1.93
C ASN A 457 27.90 -14.95 1.63
N SER A 458 28.81 -14.20 0.98
CA SER A 458 30.21 -14.59 0.77
C SER A 458 31.08 -13.34 0.58
N PRO A 459 32.38 -13.39 0.91
CA PRO A 459 33.16 -14.52 1.42
C PRO A 459 32.98 -14.78 2.93
N ASN A 460 33.13 -16.04 3.35
CA ASN A 460 33.10 -16.47 4.74
C ASN A 460 34.21 -17.49 5.02
N GLY A 461 34.81 -17.45 6.21
CA GLY A 461 35.82 -18.43 6.64
C GLY A 461 37.16 -18.32 5.88
N THR A 462 37.75 -19.45 5.53
CA THR A 462 39.03 -19.54 4.82
C THR A 462 38.84 -20.01 3.38
N LEU A 463 39.22 -19.18 2.41
CA LEU A 463 39.16 -19.47 0.98
C LEU A 463 40.48 -20.07 0.51
N LYS A 464 40.40 -21.11 -0.33
CA LYS A 464 41.57 -21.77 -0.96
C LYS A 464 41.87 -21.25 -2.36
N THR A 465 41.28 -20.13 -2.74
CA THR A 465 41.48 -19.46 -4.02
C THR A 465 41.67 -17.97 -3.79
N ASP A 466 42.51 -17.35 -4.61
CA ASP A 466 42.79 -15.92 -4.63
C ASP A 466 41.67 -15.14 -5.32
N LYS A 467 40.95 -15.78 -6.25
CA LYS A 467 39.79 -15.22 -6.95
C LYS A 467 38.48 -15.69 -6.30
N PHE A 468 37.68 -14.75 -5.82
CA PHE A 468 36.42 -15.04 -5.14
C PHE A 468 35.32 -14.04 -5.50
N LEU A 469 34.09 -14.41 -5.14
CA LEU A 469 32.91 -13.58 -5.35
C LEU A 469 32.48 -12.95 -4.01
N ILE A 470 32.33 -11.64 -4.02
CA ILE A 470 31.60 -10.92 -2.98
C ILE A 470 30.12 -11.03 -3.34
N ASN A 471 29.34 -11.68 -2.46
CA ASN A 471 27.90 -11.84 -2.61
C ASN A 471 27.21 -11.22 -1.39
N VAL A 472 26.43 -10.17 -1.63
CA VAL A 472 25.68 -9.45 -0.61
C VAL A 472 24.21 -9.46 -0.95
N SER A 473 23.37 -9.82 0.02
CA SER A 473 21.94 -9.52 -0.03
C SER A 473 21.71 -8.19 0.66
N SER A 474 21.08 -7.26 -0.06
CA SER A 474 20.59 -6.00 0.50
C SER A 474 19.15 -5.81 0.08
N TYR A 475 18.30 -5.53 1.06
CA TYR A 475 16.89 -5.26 0.81
C TYR A 475 16.38 -4.20 1.77
N GLU A 476 15.29 -3.59 1.37
CA GLU A 476 14.63 -2.55 2.12
C GLU A 476 13.23 -3.02 2.51
N GLY A 477 12.77 -2.64 3.70
CA GLY A 477 11.44 -2.98 4.17
C GLY A 477 10.30 -2.14 3.58
N LEU A 478 10.61 -1.20 2.67
CA LEU A 478 9.65 -0.29 2.03
C LEU A 478 9.43 -0.65 0.55
N VAL A 479 8.23 -0.38 0.04
CA VAL A 479 7.76 -0.89 -1.27
C VAL A 479 8.44 -0.22 -2.47
N THR A 480 8.81 1.06 -2.40
CA THR A 480 9.27 1.80 -3.61
C THR A 480 10.54 2.65 -3.47
N SER A 481 11.22 2.67 -2.32
CA SER A 481 12.46 3.45 -2.19
C SER A 481 13.58 2.75 -2.98
N GLY A 482 13.90 1.51 -2.64
CA GLY A 482 14.84 0.68 -3.39
C GLY A 482 16.30 1.05 -3.10
N ILE A 483 17.21 0.10 -3.34
CA ILE A 483 18.64 0.29 -3.07
C ILE A 483 19.30 1.10 -4.19
N LYS A 484 19.95 2.21 -3.82
CA LYS A 484 20.72 3.06 -4.72
C LYS A 484 22.05 2.42 -5.09
N GLU A 485 22.82 2.00 -4.09
CA GLU A 485 24.11 1.35 -4.29
C GLU A 485 24.52 0.49 -3.09
N VAL A 486 25.33 -0.54 -3.36
CA VAL A 486 25.98 -1.37 -2.34
C VAL A 486 27.48 -1.35 -2.59
N ILE A 487 28.24 -0.96 -1.57
CA ILE A 487 29.68 -0.72 -1.66
C ILE A 487 30.39 -1.69 -0.71
N ALA A 488 31.26 -2.53 -1.25
CA ALA A 488 32.21 -3.32 -0.48
C ALA A 488 33.52 -2.55 -0.32
N ASN A 489 34.02 -2.44 0.90
CA ASN A 489 35.34 -1.91 1.20
C ASN A 489 36.25 -3.02 1.72
N ILE A 490 37.38 -3.21 1.06
CA ILE A 490 38.43 -4.14 1.46
C ILE A 490 39.80 -3.51 1.18
N ASN A 491 40.71 -3.53 2.16
CA ASN A 491 42.02 -2.86 2.06
C ASN A 491 41.97 -1.38 1.63
N ASN A 492 40.99 -0.61 2.13
CA ASN A 492 40.75 0.78 1.74
C ASN A 492 40.36 0.98 0.27
N GLU A 493 40.01 -0.08 -0.45
CA GLU A 493 39.47 0.00 -1.80
C GLU A 493 37.94 -0.16 -1.76
N ASN A 494 37.22 0.79 -2.34
CA ASN A 494 35.77 0.73 -2.50
C ASN A 494 35.41 0.06 -3.83
N ILE A 495 34.54 -0.93 -3.77
CA ILE A 495 34.05 -1.71 -4.90
C ILE A 495 32.53 -1.60 -4.90
N THR A 496 31.97 -0.94 -5.91
CA THR A 496 30.52 -0.91 -6.11
C THR A 496 30.06 -2.26 -6.66
N LEU A 497 29.14 -2.91 -5.96
CA LEU A 497 28.60 -4.21 -6.31
C LEU A 497 27.49 -4.08 -7.37
N THR A 498 27.43 -5.02 -8.30
CA THR A 498 26.44 -5.03 -9.39
C THR A 498 25.24 -5.90 -9.03
N LYS A 499 24.03 -5.36 -9.17
CA LYS A 499 22.80 -6.12 -8.91
C LYS A 499 22.61 -7.23 -9.95
N THR A 500 22.42 -8.47 -9.48
CA THR A 500 22.18 -9.67 -10.29
C THR A 500 21.11 -10.52 -9.60
N GLY A 501 19.87 -10.49 -10.12
CA GLY A 501 18.72 -11.07 -9.44
C GLY A 501 18.47 -10.41 -8.08
N ASP A 502 18.39 -11.23 -7.02
CA ASP A 502 18.17 -10.79 -5.64
C ASP A 502 19.47 -10.44 -4.88
N TYR A 503 20.62 -10.43 -5.56
CA TYR A 503 21.94 -10.28 -4.96
C TYR A 503 22.75 -9.13 -5.58
N TYR A 504 23.77 -8.68 -4.85
CA TYR A 504 24.76 -7.69 -5.27
C TYR A 504 26.13 -8.36 -5.32
N LEU A 505 26.74 -8.37 -6.51
CA LEU A 505 27.90 -9.19 -6.82
C LEU A 505 29.10 -8.36 -7.30
N ALA A 506 30.31 -8.76 -6.90
CA ALA A 506 31.56 -8.35 -7.55
C ALA A 506 32.61 -9.44 -7.40
N GLU A 507 33.38 -9.69 -8.46
CA GLU A 507 34.57 -10.54 -8.38
C GLU A 507 35.75 -9.74 -7.83
N LYS A 508 36.58 -10.38 -7.00
CA LYS A 508 37.82 -9.79 -6.50
C LYS A 508 38.92 -10.83 -6.45
N THR A 509 40.15 -10.38 -6.68
CA THR A 509 41.37 -11.17 -6.48
C THR A 509 42.22 -10.52 -5.40
N LEU A 510 42.67 -11.30 -4.42
CA LEU A 510 43.54 -10.85 -3.33
C LEU A 510 44.59 -11.92 -3.03
N ASN A 511 45.74 -11.50 -2.51
CA ASN A 511 46.81 -12.41 -2.09
C ASN A 511 46.43 -13.13 -0.80
N ASP A 512 47.22 -14.12 -0.39
CA ASP A 512 47.09 -14.77 0.92
C ASP A 512 47.14 -13.75 2.05
N GLY A 513 46.23 -13.91 3.02
CA GLY A 513 46.09 -12.99 4.14
C GLY A 513 44.70 -13.01 4.75
N THR A 514 44.56 -12.39 5.91
CA THR A 514 43.27 -12.17 6.57
C THR A 514 42.77 -10.77 6.24
N TYR A 515 41.52 -10.68 5.79
CA TYR A 515 40.91 -9.44 5.33
C TYR A 515 39.62 -9.16 6.10
N LEU A 516 39.41 -7.88 6.41
CA LEU A 516 38.13 -7.35 6.85
C LEU A 516 37.38 -6.82 5.62
N LEU A 517 36.20 -7.37 5.36
CA LEU A 517 35.26 -6.86 4.38
C LEU A 517 34.20 -6.03 5.10
N ASN A 518 34.17 -4.73 4.83
CA ASN A 518 33.07 -3.86 5.25
C ASN A 518 32.13 -3.68 4.07
N VAL A 519 30.82 -3.76 4.30
CA VAL A 519 29.81 -3.56 3.27
C VAL A 519 28.86 -2.48 3.74
N THR A 520 28.66 -1.47 2.91
CA THR A 520 27.70 -0.39 3.12
C THR A 520 26.63 -0.47 2.04
N SER A 521 25.36 -0.42 2.44
CA SER A 521 24.24 -0.29 1.51
C SER A 521 23.59 1.07 1.71
N ILE A 522 23.25 1.72 0.61
CA ILE A 522 22.63 3.05 0.56
C ILE A 522 21.34 2.92 -0.25
N ASP A 523 20.22 3.38 0.29
CA ASP A 523 18.95 3.45 -0.45
C ASP A 523 18.83 4.73 -1.31
N ASN A 524 17.74 4.83 -2.06
CA ASN A 524 17.46 6.01 -2.89
C ASN A 524 17.07 7.26 -2.07
N ALA A 525 16.70 7.12 -0.80
CA ALA A 525 16.53 8.23 0.13
C ALA A 525 17.87 8.71 0.74
N ASN A 526 18.97 7.99 0.50
CA ASN A 526 20.31 8.16 1.07
C ASN A 526 20.41 7.79 2.56
N ASN A 527 19.49 6.99 3.10
CA ASN A 527 19.78 6.30 4.34
C ASN A 527 20.79 5.17 4.05
N SER A 528 21.65 4.88 5.01
CA SER A 528 22.69 3.89 4.84
C SER A 528 22.93 3.08 6.10
N ASN A 529 23.30 1.82 5.89
CA ASN A 529 23.71 0.91 6.93
C ASN A 529 25.03 0.26 6.53
N SER A 530 25.78 -0.27 7.50
CA SER A 530 27.02 -0.97 7.25
C SER A 530 27.13 -2.22 8.12
N THR A 531 27.68 -3.29 7.57
CA THR A 531 28.04 -4.51 8.29
C THR A 531 29.41 -4.99 7.84
N SER A 532 30.03 -5.91 8.58
CA SER A 532 31.34 -6.42 8.23
C SER A 532 31.52 -7.90 8.56
N THR A 533 32.43 -8.54 7.83
CA THR A 533 32.88 -9.91 8.10
C THR A 533 34.38 -10.03 7.90
N THR A 534 34.99 -10.99 8.57
CA THR A 534 36.41 -11.31 8.41
C THR A 534 36.54 -12.64 7.70
N PHE A 535 37.42 -12.72 6.70
CA PHE A 535 37.74 -13.95 6.00
C PHE A 535 39.24 -14.04 5.73
N THR A 536 39.73 -15.23 5.40
CA THR A 536 41.15 -15.47 5.09
C THR A 536 41.28 -16.07 3.71
N ILE A 537 42.28 -15.65 2.95
CA ILE A 537 42.74 -16.32 1.73
C ILE A 537 44.01 -17.07 2.06
N ASP A 538 44.01 -18.34 1.72
CA ASP A 538 45.14 -19.26 1.90
C ASP A 538 45.22 -20.16 0.66
N THR A 539 45.80 -19.61 -0.41
CA THR A 539 46.09 -20.30 -1.66
C THR A 539 47.34 -21.17 -1.60
N TYR A 540 48.05 -21.16 -0.48
CA TYR A 540 49.24 -21.96 -0.29
C TYR A 540 48.93 -23.45 -0.42
N VAL A 541 49.34 -24.00 -1.56
CA VAL A 541 49.51 -25.44 -1.75
C VAL A 541 51.00 -25.74 -1.54
N PRO A 542 51.40 -26.54 -0.54
CA PRO A 542 52.81 -26.81 -0.28
C PRO A 542 53.52 -27.37 -1.52
N SER A 543 54.57 -26.69 -1.98
CA SER A 543 55.38 -27.15 -3.11
C SER A 543 56.18 -28.40 -2.72
N SER A 544 55.85 -29.54 -3.32
CA SER A 544 56.64 -30.76 -3.16
C SER A 544 57.82 -30.76 -4.13
N ASN A 545 58.90 -30.03 -3.81
CA ASN A 545 60.22 -30.34 -4.35
C ASN A 545 61.00 -31.16 -3.32
N ASN A 546 60.83 -32.48 -3.40
CA ASN A 546 61.85 -33.44 -2.98
C ASN A 546 61.62 -34.75 -3.74
N ASN A 547 62.58 -35.07 -4.61
CA ASN A 547 62.84 -36.43 -5.04
C ASN A 547 62.88 -37.33 -3.80
N ASN A 548 62.05 -38.39 -3.83
CA ASN A 548 61.68 -39.28 -2.73
C ASN A 548 60.60 -38.74 -1.76
N ARG A 549 59.33 -38.78 -2.20
CA ARG A 549 58.23 -38.98 -1.27
C ARG A 549 57.36 -40.13 -1.75
N ARG A 550 57.40 -41.23 -1.01
CA ARG A 550 56.19 -42.04 -0.81
C ARG A 550 55.12 -41.03 -0.37
N ARG A 551 54.06 -40.82 -1.17
CA ARG A 551 52.79 -40.34 -0.58
C ARG A 551 52.55 -41.30 0.58
N THR A 552 52.53 -40.81 1.81
CA THR A 552 52.00 -41.61 2.92
C THR A 552 50.56 -41.85 2.53
N ILE A 553 50.30 -43.07 2.06
CA ILE A 553 48.96 -43.54 1.79
C ILE A 553 48.35 -43.63 3.18
N ASP A 554 47.47 -42.69 3.51
CA ASP A 554 46.72 -42.65 4.78
C ASP A 554 45.50 -43.57 4.75
N ALA A 555 45.28 -44.23 3.61
CA ALA A 555 44.37 -45.37 3.47
C ALA A 555 44.96 -46.63 4.09
N SER A 556 44.09 -47.41 4.72
CA SER A 556 44.44 -48.61 5.47
C SER A 556 45.28 -49.62 4.68
N ASP A 557 46.17 -50.31 5.40
CA ASP A 557 46.94 -51.44 4.87
C ASP A 557 46.08 -52.70 4.66
N SER A 558 44.83 -52.72 5.16
CA SER A 558 43.84 -53.78 4.86
C SER A 558 43.40 -53.79 3.41
N ILE A 559 43.52 -52.66 2.68
CA ILE A 559 43.14 -52.59 1.27
C ILE A 559 44.26 -53.22 0.42
N GLU A 560 43.96 -54.36 -0.20
CA GLU A 560 44.98 -55.13 -0.95
C GLU A 560 45.45 -54.40 -2.22
N SER A 561 44.54 -53.68 -2.87
CA SER A 561 44.81 -53.02 -4.14
C SER A 561 45.52 -51.68 -3.99
N LYS A 562 46.66 -51.53 -4.68
CA LYS A 562 47.41 -50.26 -4.73
C LYS A 562 46.63 -49.13 -5.40
N SER A 563 45.81 -49.43 -6.41
CA SER A 563 44.97 -48.42 -7.07
C SER A 563 43.85 -47.99 -6.15
N LEU A 564 43.16 -48.94 -5.51
CA LEU A 564 42.07 -48.62 -4.57
C LEU A 564 42.57 -47.87 -3.34
N ARG A 565 43.74 -48.25 -2.80
CA ARG A 565 44.42 -47.51 -1.74
C ARG A 565 44.68 -46.06 -2.10
N ARG A 566 45.07 -45.79 -3.36
CA ARG A 566 45.24 -44.42 -3.84
C ARG A 566 43.90 -43.70 -3.91
N THR A 567 42.84 -44.35 -4.41
CA THR A 567 41.49 -43.78 -4.45
C THR A 567 41.02 -43.37 -3.06
N VAL A 568 41.11 -44.26 -2.06
CA VAL A 568 40.73 -43.94 -0.67
C VAL A 568 41.57 -42.80 -0.09
N SER A 569 42.88 -42.79 -0.36
CA SER A 569 43.77 -41.73 0.10
C SER A 569 43.47 -40.38 -0.54
N ASP A 570 43.01 -40.37 -1.79
CA ASP A 570 42.67 -39.15 -2.53
C ASP A 570 41.20 -38.68 -2.27
N SER A 571 40.31 -39.54 -1.73
CA SER A 571 38.90 -39.19 -1.41
C SER A 571 38.68 -38.67 0.02
N THR A 572 37.71 -37.77 0.22
CA THR A 572 37.19 -37.42 1.55
C THR A 572 36.38 -38.59 2.12
N VAL A 573 36.57 -38.97 3.39
CA VAL A 573 35.76 -40.02 4.03
C VAL A 573 34.83 -39.40 5.06
N VAL A 574 33.52 -39.52 4.86
CA VAL A 574 32.50 -38.95 5.75
C VAL A 574 31.70 -40.02 6.47
N TYR A 575 31.38 -39.79 7.75
CA TYR A 575 30.58 -40.68 8.59
C TYR A 575 29.46 -39.92 9.31
N GLY A 576 28.36 -40.62 9.61
CA GLY A 576 27.19 -40.02 10.27
C GLY A 576 27.03 -40.38 11.75
N SER A 577 27.43 -41.59 12.16
CA SER A 577 27.32 -42.03 13.56
C SER A 577 28.69 -42.33 14.19
N ASN A 578 28.72 -42.41 15.54
CA ASN A 578 29.91 -42.87 16.26
C ASN A 578 30.32 -44.31 15.90
N PHE A 579 29.37 -45.14 15.45
CA PHE A 579 29.68 -46.49 14.96
C PHE A 579 30.38 -46.40 13.59
N ASP A 580 29.81 -45.63 12.66
CA ASP A 580 30.38 -45.41 11.33
C ASP A 580 31.75 -44.73 11.40
N LYS A 581 31.98 -43.89 12.41
CA LYS A 581 33.30 -43.29 12.68
C LYS A 581 34.39 -44.34 12.89
N GLN A 582 34.09 -45.42 13.60
CA GLN A 582 35.08 -46.48 13.85
C GLN A 582 35.45 -47.20 12.56
N LEU A 583 34.45 -47.48 11.71
CA LEU A 583 34.61 -48.06 10.38
C LEU A 583 35.33 -47.13 9.41
N ALA A 584 35.00 -45.84 9.42
CA ALA A 584 35.70 -44.83 8.64
C ALA A 584 37.17 -44.73 9.05
N ASN A 585 37.45 -44.74 10.35
CA ASN A 585 38.82 -44.69 10.88
C ASN A 585 39.62 -45.97 10.62
N SER A 586 38.95 -47.12 10.42
CA SER A 586 39.64 -48.32 9.95
C SER A 586 39.97 -48.27 8.46
N LEU A 587 39.28 -47.42 7.70
CA LEU A 587 39.51 -47.23 6.27
C LEU A 587 40.58 -46.18 5.97
N LYS A 588 40.61 -45.08 6.73
CA LYS A 588 41.53 -43.94 6.53
C LYS A 588 41.82 -43.19 7.83
N GLU A 589 43.03 -42.64 7.97
CA GLU A 589 43.43 -41.87 9.17
C GLU A 589 42.62 -40.56 9.34
N ASN A 590 42.35 -39.83 8.25
CA ASN A 590 41.62 -38.57 8.28
C ASN A 590 40.18 -38.76 7.78
N THR A 591 39.22 -38.63 8.70
CA THR A 591 37.79 -38.79 8.44
C THR A 591 37.01 -37.61 9.01
N TYR A 592 35.85 -37.32 8.42
CA TYR A 592 35.05 -36.14 8.74
C TYR A 592 33.60 -36.52 9.06
N SER A 593 32.94 -35.70 9.86
CA SER A 593 31.49 -35.84 10.09
C SER A 593 30.68 -35.42 8.86
N ASP A 594 29.41 -35.81 8.86
CA ASP A 594 28.42 -35.51 7.82
C ASP A 594 27.97 -34.04 7.74
N ASP A 595 28.63 -33.16 8.48
CA ASP A 595 28.52 -31.70 8.38
C ASP A 595 29.46 -31.09 7.33
N THR A 596 30.39 -31.89 6.78
CA THR A 596 31.41 -31.48 5.81
C THR A 596 30.81 -31.18 4.42
N GLU A 597 31.23 -30.07 3.82
CA GLU A 597 30.87 -29.73 2.45
C GLU A 597 31.64 -30.62 1.45
N ILE A 598 30.94 -31.15 0.44
CA ILE A 598 31.54 -32.01 -0.59
C ILE A 598 31.90 -31.18 -1.82
N ASP A 599 33.20 -31.06 -2.08
CA ASP A 599 33.77 -30.37 -3.24
C ASP A 599 34.67 -31.27 -4.12
N GLY A 600 34.75 -32.57 -3.82
CA GLY A 600 35.58 -33.55 -4.52
C GLY A 600 35.21 -35.01 -4.25
N ASP A 601 36.04 -35.95 -4.71
CA ASP A 601 35.78 -37.40 -4.58
C ASP A 601 35.54 -37.77 -3.11
N THR A 602 34.41 -38.41 -2.81
CA THR A 602 33.99 -38.66 -1.42
C THR A 602 33.49 -40.09 -1.22
N ILE A 603 33.94 -40.72 -0.14
CA ILE A 603 33.45 -41.99 0.40
C ILE A 603 32.46 -41.70 1.52
N ILE A 604 31.21 -42.09 1.31
CA ILE A 604 30.13 -41.95 2.29
C ILE A 604 30.00 -43.29 3.01
N LEU A 605 30.22 -43.28 4.33
CA LEU A 605 30.10 -44.47 5.17
C LEU A 605 28.90 -44.36 6.11
N GLY A 606 28.03 -45.38 6.06
CA GLY A 606 26.79 -45.45 6.85
C GLY A 606 25.56 -44.95 6.11
N GLY A 607 24.38 -45.45 6.49
CA GLY A 607 23.11 -45.22 5.79
C GLY A 607 22.47 -43.84 6.04
N PRO A 608 21.38 -43.51 5.32
CA PRO A 608 20.78 -42.17 5.31
C PRO A 608 20.09 -41.78 6.63
N VAL A 609 19.76 -42.76 7.48
CA VAL A 609 19.15 -42.50 8.80
C VAL A 609 20.14 -41.82 9.74
N SER A 610 21.42 -42.15 9.63
CA SER A 610 22.47 -41.65 10.53
C SER A 610 23.46 -40.71 9.88
N ASN A 611 23.49 -40.61 8.54
CA ASN A 611 24.43 -39.78 7.79
C ASN A 611 23.67 -38.80 6.88
N ARG A 612 23.75 -37.50 7.20
CA ARG A 612 23.07 -36.40 6.48
C ARG A 612 23.45 -36.34 5.00
N ILE A 613 24.73 -36.59 4.69
CA ILE A 613 25.22 -36.65 3.32
C ILE A 613 24.64 -37.88 2.62
N ALA A 614 24.64 -39.05 3.27
CA ALA A 614 24.01 -40.24 2.71
C ALA A 614 22.52 -39.98 2.39
N ASN A 615 21.78 -39.30 3.27
CA ASN A 615 20.39 -38.93 3.04
C ASN A 615 20.21 -37.98 1.84
N GLN A 616 21.10 -37.00 1.69
CA GLN A 616 21.06 -36.03 0.59
C GLN A 616 21.25 -36.69 -0.79
N TYR A 617 22.08 -37.74 -0.87
CA TYR A 617 22.44 -38.38 -2.15
C TYR A 617 21.77 -39.75 -2.36
N ASN A 618 21.05 -40.31 -1.38
CA ASN A 618 20.50 -41.68 -1.41
C ASN A 618 19.68 -41.98 -2.67
N ASP A 619 18.83 -41.05 -3.09
CA ASP A 619 17.94 -41.19 -4.25
C ASP A 619 18.67 -41.06 -5.60
N ARG A 620 19.96 -40.69 -5.59
CA ARG A 620 20.79 -40.59 -6.81
C ARG A 620 21.57 -41.87 -7.09
N PHE A 621 21.67 -42.74 -6.11
CA PHE A 621 22.32 -44.04 -6.24
C PHE A 621 21.37 -45.06 -6.88
N THR A 622 21.93 -46.02 -7.62
CA THR A 622 21.14 -47.04 -8.34
C THR A 622 20.25 -47.85 -7.40
N ILE A 623 20.75 -48.16 -6.20
CA ILE A 623 20.00 -48.88 -5.16
C ILE A 623 19.99 -48.02 -3.89
N PRO A 624 18.87 -47.35 -3.57
CA PRO A 624 18.75 -46.57 -2.34
C PRO A 624 18.86 -47.45 -1.10
N VAL A 625 19.60 -47.01 -0.08
CA VAL A 625 19.75 -47.74 1.18
C VAL A 625 18.65 -47.31 2.14
N THR A 626 18.01 -48.26 2.81
CA THR A 626 17.04 -48.03 3.89
C THR A 626 17.28 -49.07 4.99
N ASN A 627 16.52 -49.03 6.09
CA ASN A 627 16.63 -50.08 7.12
C ASN A 627 16.17 -51.48 6.63
N ASP A 628 15.52 -51.56 5.47
CA ASP A 628 15.01 -52.81 4.89
C ASP A 628 15.75 -53.23 3.60
N ASN A 629 16.48 -52.31 2.94
CA ASN A 629 17.16 -52.52 1.67
C ASN A 629 18.63 -52.10 1.79
N PRO A 630 19.63 -52.94 1.45
CA PRO A 630 19.57 -54.18 0.65
C PRO A 630 19.08 -55.46 1.37
N GLY A 631 18.68 -55.38 2.63
CA GLY A 631 18.18 -56.49 3.44
C GLY A 631 18.91 -56.66 4.77
N GLU A 632 18.40 -57.51 5.65
CA GLU A 632 19.01 -57.81 6.96
C GLU A 632 20.44 -58.33 6.79
N ASN A 633 21.38 -57.78 7.56
CA ASN A 633 22.82 -58.05 7.52
C ASN A 633 23.47 -57.78 6.15
N ARG A 634 22.82 -57.03 5.26
CA ARG A 634 23.33 -56.73 3.93
C ARG A 634 23.80 -55.29 3.79
N GLY A 635 24.91 -55.14 3.09
CA GLY A 635 25.47 -53.86 2.69
C GLY A 635 25.68 -53.78 1.19
N ILE A 636 25.91 -52.56 0.72
CA ILE A 636 26.07 -52.23 -0.67
C ILE A 636 27.29 -51.34 -0.87
N ILE A 637 27.97 -51.55 -2.00
CA ILE A 637 29.02 -50.67 -2.52
C ILE A 637 28.56 -50.18 -3.88
N GLN A 638 28.47 -48.88 -4.08
CA GLN A 638 28.07 -48.29 -5.36
C GLN A 638 28.74 -46.95 -5.59
N VAL A 639 28.97 -46.63 -6.87
CA VAL A 639 29.69 -45.43 -7.26
C VAL A 639 28.87 -44.64 -8.26
N ILE A 640 28.70 -43.34 -8.02
CA ILE A 640 28.12 -42.41 -9.00
C ILE A 640 29.12 -41.31 -9.33
N SER A 641 29.06 -40.83 -10.57
CA SER A 641 29.81 -39.64 -10.98
C SER A 641 28.86 -38.44 -10.99
N ILE A 642 29.22 -37.39 -10.26
CA ILE A 642 28.48 -36.12 -10.27
C ILE A 642 29.06 -35.24 -11.39
N PRO A 643 28.32 -35.01 -12.50
CA PRO A 643 28.80 -34.18 -13.60
C PRO A 643 28.90 -32.71 -13.16
N SER A 644 29.86 -31.97 -13.74
CA SER A 644 29.98 -30.52 -13.53
C SER A 644 28.75 -29.82 -14.14
N GLY A 645 27.74 -29.55 -13.32
CA GLY A 645 26.50 -28.88 -13.72
C GLY A 645 26.07 -27.83 -12.71
N SER A 646 26.05 -26.57 -13.16
CA SER A 646 25.78 -25.30 -12.44
C SER A 646 26.97 -24.62 -11.77
N SER A 647 26.84 -23.29 -11.68
CA SER A 647 27.83 -22.25 -11.40
C SER A 647 28.54 -22.29 -10.04
N THR A 648 28.56 -23.43 -9.35
CA THR A 648 29.16 -23.62 -8.02
C THR A 648 30.05 -24.86 -7.89
N ILE A 649 30.19 -25.70 -8.93
CA ILE A 649 31.04 -26.92 -8.87
C ILE A 649 32.14 -26.85 -9.95
N VAL A 650 33.40 -26.87 -9.51
CA VAL A 650 34.59 -26.56 -10.33
C VAL A 650 35.14 -27.79 -11.08
N GLN A 651 34.79 -29.02 -10.69
CA GLN A 651 35.21 -30.24 -11.39
C GLN A 651 34.24 -31.42 -11.15
N SER A 652 34.10 -32.35 -12.11
CA SER A 652 33.35 -33.60 -11.90
C SER A 652 34.04 -34.48 -10.85
N TYR A 653 33.28 -35.03 -9.91
CA TYR A 653 33.80 -35.90 -8.84
C TYR A 653 32.94 -37.16 -8.63
N LYS A 654 33.50 -38.17 -7.97
CA LYS A 654 32.86 -39.45 -7.66
C LYS A 654 32.36 -39.51 -6.23
N LEU A 655 31.18 -40.10 -6.03
CA LEU A 655 30.68 -40.51 -4.72
C LEU A 655 30.71 -42.04 -4.63
N ILE A 656 31.43 -42.56 -3.65
CA ILE A 656 31.53 -43.98 -3.33
C ILE A 656 30.71 -44.21 -2.07
N TYR A 657 29.66 -45.03 -2.17
CA TYR A 657 28.73 -45.25 -1.07
C TYR A 657 28.88 -46.65 -0.51
N ILE A 658 29.24 -46.73 0.77
CA ILE A 658 29.44 -47.97 1.53
C ILE A 658 28.48 -47.92 2.73
N ALA A 659 27.35 -48.61 2.62
CA ALA A 659 26.31 -48.60 3.64
C ALA A 659 25.53 -49.92 3.63
N GLY A 660 24.87 -50.24 4.74
CA GLY A 660 23.93 -51.35 4.80
C GLY A 660 22.66 -51.00 5.52
N SER A 661 21.69 -51.93 5.48
CA SER A 661 20.40 -51.76 6.17
C SER A 661 20.57 -51.75 7.69
N ASP A 662 21.67 -52.31 8.16
CA ASP A 662 22.10 -52.31 9.55
C ASP A 662 23.63 -52.20 9.68
N ARG A 663 24.09 -52.27 10.92
CA ARG A 663 25.51 -52.16 11.28
C ARG A 663 26.37 -53.29 10.71
N LEU A 664 25.84 -54.50 10.67
CA LEU A 664 26.56 -55.69 10.18
C LEU A 664 26.65 -55.65 8.65
N GLY A 665 25.59 -55.18 7.98
CA GLY A 665 25.61 -54.91 6.54
C GLY A 665 26.66 -53.87 6.16
N THR A 666 26.73 -52.76 6.89
CA THR A 666 27.74 -51.71 6.64
C THR A 666 29.17 -52.25 6.85
N GLU A 667 29.38 -53.07 7.89
CA GLU A 667 30.67 -53.73 8.13
C GLU A 667 31.02 -54.76 7.02
N ALA A 668 30.04 -55.53 6.54
CA ALA A 668 30.23 -56.45 5.42
C ALA A 668 30.67 -55.73 4.14
N ALA A 669 29.99 -54.63 3.79
CA ALA A 669 30.32 -53.79 2.64
C ALA A 669 31.73 -53.23 2.74
N LEU A 670 32.12 -52.72 3.91
CA LEU A 670 33.46 -52.19 4.10
C LEU A 670 34.54 -53.27 3.96
N LYS A 671 34.37 -54.43 4.61
CA LYS A 671 35.37 -55.51 4.51
C LYS A 671 35.50 -56.05 3.09
N TYR A 672 34.42 -56.15 2.35
CA TYR A 672 34.49 -56.54 0.96
C TYR A 672 35.16 -55.46 0.10
N PHE A 673 34.86 -54.19 0.36
CA PHE A 673 35.49 -53.04 -0.32
C PHE A 673 37.02 -53.09 -0.22
N GLU A 674 37.57 -53.45 0.94
CA GLU A 674 39.03 -53.58 1.14
C GLU A 674 39.68 -54.67 0.25
N THR A 675 38.89 -55.65 -0.22
CA THR A 675 39.38 -56.72 -1.11
C THR A 675 39.26 -56.41 -2.60
N LEU A 676 38.61 -55.31 -2.97
CA LEU A 676 38.40 -54.95 -4.37
C LEU A 676 39.71 -54.53 -5.05
N THR A 677 39.87 -54.93 -6.32
CA THR A 677 41.00 -54.48 -7.15
C THR A 677 40.79 -53.07 -7.68
N GLU A 678 39.55 -52.69 -7.94
CA GLU A 678 39.11 -51.40 -8.48
C GLU A 678 37.69 -51.07 -8.01
N LEU A 679 37.26 -49.82 -8.23
CA LEU A 679 35.89 -49.43 -7.92
C LEU A 679 34.90 -50.15 -8.84
N PRO A 680 33.74 -50.59 -8.34
CA PRO A 680 32.80 -51.33 -9.15
C PRO A 680 32.04 -50.39 -10.10
N ASP A 681 31.78 -50.86 -11.33
CA ASP A 681 30.97 -50.14 -12.32
C ASP A 681 29.46 -50.28 -12.06
N GLU A 682 29.05 -51.36 -11.39
CA GLU A 682 27.67 -51.64 -10.97
C GLU A 682 27.60 -51.84 -9.45
N PRO A 683 26.44 -51.62 -8.79
CA PRO A 683 26.30 -51.84 -7.36
C PRO A 683 26.60 -53.29 -6.96
N ILE A 684 27.39 -53.48 -5.88
CA ILE A 684 27.65 -54.82 -5.33
C ILE A 684 26.98 -54.94 -3.97
N THR A 685 26.14 -55.97 -3.81
CA THR A 685 25.51 -56.32 -2.55
C THR A 685 26.26 -57.44 -1.84
N VAL A 686 26.53 -57.25 -0.56
CA VAL A 686 27.20 -58.23 0.28
C VAL A 686 26.41 -58.49 1.55
N GLU A 687 26.49 -59.72 2.05
CA GLU A 687 25.84 -60.17 3.28
C GLU A 687 26.90 -60.52 4.32
N TRP A 688 26.70 -60.12 5.57
CA TRP A 688 27.52 -60.55 6.68
C TRP A 688 27.27 -62.03 6.99
N VAL A 689 28.35 -62.81 7.08
CA VAL A 689 28.32 -64.23 7.49
C VAL A 689 29.35 -64.43 8.60
N ASP A 690 29.19 -65.44 9.46
CA ASP A 690 30.04 -65.67 10.63
C ASP A 690 31.55 -65.49 10.35
N GLY A 691 32.09 -64.33 10.73
CA GLY A 691 33.50 -63.96 10.60
C GLY A 691 33.92 -63.24 9.30
N GLY A 692 33.02 -62.88 8.39
CA GLY A 692 33.36 -62.22 7.13
C GLY A 692 32.16 -61.74 6.31
N PHE A 693 32.28 -61.79 4.99
CA PHE A 693 31.26 -61.36 4.04
C PHE A 693 31.04 -62.41 2.95
N LYS A 694 29.86 -62.37 2.33
CA LYS A 694 29.50 -63.15 1.15
C LYS A 694 28.90 -62.22 0.10
N VAL A 695 29.45 -62.20 -1.10
CA VAL A 695 28.87 -61.47 -2.24
C VAL A 695 27.55 -62.14 -2.65
N ILE A 696 26.49 -61.34 -2.78
CA ILE A 696 25.14 -61.81 -3.12
C ILE A 696 24.82 -61.53 -4.58
N GLU A 697 25.04 -60.30 -5.03
CA GLU A 697 24.70 -59.80 -6.36
C GLU A 697 25.66 -58.69 -6.78
#